data_AF-A0A6P6Y2D5-F1
#
_entry.id   AF-A0A6P6Y2D5-F1
#
_cell.length_a   1.000
_cell.length_b   1.000
_cell.length_c   1.000
_cell.angle_alpha   90.00
_cell.angle_beta   90.00
_cell.angle_gamma   90.00
#
_symmetry.space_group_name_H-M   'P 1'
#
loop_
_entity.id
_entity.type
_entity.pdbx_description
1 polymer ?
#
loop_
_entity_poly.entity_id
_entity_poly.type
_entity_poly.pdbx_seq_one_letter_code
_entity_poly.pdbx_strand_id
1 'polypeptide(L)'
;MSIVYRLSRFLSSRTIVQNNYRKMLSNNVSARINMIVMGNGAMMQPSLIVTSDKINYLFNCGEGTQRMIIEHNKYLKLGKLQNIFFTGTSYENWSGFFGLVLTVAEIKNQFRFHGSKRFAKIIQMYRQFLQSASKVELQHVITDNVDTVIDLIDDDDFLIRSLSYKESTAYILIAKDKIGRLLIDKCKQLNIPPGPKFAALKNGETIEIDGKIIQPNDVLGPPEPGAAIVILECPQYDYLNDFYQKIENFNPYVMGKQIELVVHMTPAMIANNSNYQSWLKTFDSNVKHLILNENSCYDLGLISSTELQIKLNLLDNEIFRSLSERQSCIATDEKFNFECKKIIENIPNLFTYQIRPRKKFEILDSNCCWLDVKKIHEEILEQQEFKDRLNEYKTLTIKNQQQMSYPNVLFLGTGSSSPGKQRNTSGILVNLNEGKSILLDCGESTILQMIRFFGHDHYRQTLQRINVVFITHYHADHHFGLIKLIKERLKLSDQSKPLWIIAPYSILSFLNYFDQNFENISKGFCGIACETLSFDKITKKLNQNEEKQKLLQQIDLKEMATVLVPHCFESYGIIFETNCGKKFAYSGDSMYSDSFDYIGKNCDMLIHEATMNDDLWQEAEYKRHSTISQAINVGRKIDAKYTVLTHFSQRYAKMAPINLIDDELLANYIEKQVVIAFDFMQISFENLANAARLKYPLELLFDEEIQRMQNVVSKRNNKRKLLSEEFS
;
A
#
# COMPACT_ATOMS: atom_id res chain seq x y z
N MET A 1 44.85 1.06 46.13
CA MET A 1 43.56 1.62 45.65
C MET A 1 42.95 0.89 44.42
N SER A 2 43.55 -0.17 43.84
CA SER A 2 43.04 -0.78 42.59
C SER A 2 42.15 -2.04 42.73
N ILE A 3 41.92 -2.55 43.94
CA ILE A 3 41.05 -3.72 44.17
C ILE A 3 39.64 -3.30 44.63
N VAL A 4 39.54 -2.27 45.49
CA VAL A 4 38.25 -1.73 45.97
C VAL A 4 37.46 -1.05 44.83
N TYR A 5 38.15 -0.40 43.88
CA TYR A 5 37.50 0.22 42.70
C TYR A 5 36.97 -0.84 41.71
N ARG A 6 37.67 -1.97 41.52
CA ARG A 6 37.20 -3.10 40.70
C ARG A 6 36.04 -3.86 41.34
N LEU A 7 36.06 -4.05 42.66
CA LEU A 7 34.95 -4.67 43.40
C LEU A 7 33.70 -3.78 43.45
N SER A 8 33.85 -2.45 43.56
CA SER A 8 32.70 -1.52 43.50
C SER A 8 31.98 -1.56 42.14
N ARG A 9 32.73 -1.73 41.03
CA ARG A 9 32.18 -1.89 39.67
C ARG A 9 31.57 -3.27 39.44
N PHE A 10 32.01 -4.30 40.17
CA PHE A 10 31.46 -5.66 40.15
C PHE A 10 30.20 -5.82 41.02
N LEU A 11 30.11 -5.03 42.09
CA LEU A 11 28.94 -4.97 42.96
C LEU A 11 27.87 -4.03 42.40
N SER A 12 28.24 -2.92 41.75
CA SER A 12 27.30 -2.10 40.97
C SER A 12 26.84 -2.81 39.69
N SER A 13 27.69 -3.65 39.07
CA SER A 13 27.27 -4.46 37.92
C SER A 13 26.32 -5.58 38.31
N ARG A 14 26.41 -6.19 39.49
CA ARG A 14 25.42 -7.21 39.92
C ARG A 14 24.01 -6.65 40.05
N THR A 15 23.83 -5.47 40.64
CA THR A 15 22.51 -4.84 40.80
C THR A 15 21.97 -4.33 39.45
N ILE A 16 22.83 -3.77 38.60
CA ILE A 16 22.45 -3.33 37.23
C ILE A 16 22.12 -4.54 36.34
N VAL A 17 22.90 -5.63 36.42
CA VAL A 17 22.66 -6.88 35.69
C VAL A 17 21.39 -7.57 36.20
N GLN A 18 21.12 -7.60 37.51
CA GLN A 18 19.88 -8.13 38.07
C GLN A 18 18.65 -7.28 37.67
N ASN A 19 18.76 -5.96 37.68
CA ASN A 19 17.68 -5.07 37.23
C ASN A 19 17.42 -5.20 35.72
N ASN A 20 18.46 -5.33 34.90
CA ASN A 20 18.33 -5.60 33.46
C ASN A 20 17.75 -7.00 33.18
N TYR A 21 18.11 -8.01 33.98
CA TYR A 21 17.57 -9.36 33.86
C TYR A 21 16.07 -9.43 34.19
N ARG A 22 15.61 -8.72 35.23
CA ARG A 22 14.16 -8.63 35.57
C ARG A 22 13.34 -8.00 34.44
N LYS A 23 13.85 -6.99 33.75
CA LYS A 23 13.18 -6.41 32.57
C LYS A 23 13.03 -7.41 31.43
N MET A 24 13.95 -8.37 31.32
CA MET A 24 14.01 -9.33 30.21
C MET A 24 13.18 -10.59 30.44
N LEU A 25 12.62 -10.82 31.63
CA LEU A 25 11.73 -11.94 31.91
C LEU A 25 10.28 -11.46 31.95
N SER A 26 9.39 -12.20 31.29
CA SER A 26 7.95 -11.93 31.34
C SER A 26 7.13 -13.22 31.37
N ASN A 27 6.08 -13.24 32.18
CA ASN A 27 5.10 -14.32 32.25
C ASN A 27 4.06 -14.24 31.13
N ASN A 28 3.93 -13.06 30.54
CA ASN A 28 2.87 -12.71 29.62
C ASN A 28 3.39 -12.59 28.18
N VAL A 29 4.59 -13.09 27.88
CA VAL A 29 5.13 -13.13 26.52
C VAL A 29 4.19 -13.93 25.62
N SER A 30 3.89 -13.36 24.46
CA SER A 30 3.09 -13.96 23.40
C SER A 30 3.65 -15.33 23.01
N ALA A 31 2.74 -16.27 22.79
CA ALA A 31 3.11 -17.62 22.35
C ALA A 31 3.58 -17.62 20.90
N ARG A 32 3.10 -16.68 20.08
CA ARG A 32 3.49 -16.50 18.69
C ARG A 32 4.05 -15.10 18.50
N ILE A 33 5.25 -15.05 17.93
CA ILE A 33 5.91 -13.80 17.55
C ILE A 33 6.58 -14.04 16.20
N ASN A 34 6.19 -13.26 15.19
CA ASN A 34 6.71 -13.39 13.83
C ASN A 34 7.19 -12.03 13.33
N MET A 35 8.36 -11.98 12.70
CA MET A 35 8.80 -10.85 11.89
C MET A 35 8.56 -11.19 10.42
N ILE A 36 7.75 -10.38 9.74
CA ILE A 36 7.26 -10.65 8.39
C ILE A 36 7.73 -9.53 7.47
N VAL A 37 8.32 -9.89 6.34
CA VAL A 37 8.73 -8.94 5.30
C VAL A 37 7.49 -8.45 4.55
N MET A 38 7.24 -7.15 4.58
CA MET A 38 6.09 -6.52 3.91
C MET A 38 6.45 -5.94 2.55
N GLY A 39 7.64 -5.34 2.47
CA GLY A 39 8.28 -4.94 1.24
C GLY A 39 9.72 -5.39 1.28
N ASN A 40 10.15 -6.11 0.25
CA ASN A 40 11.50 -6.66 0.15
C ASN A 40 12.52 -5.72 -0.51
N GLY A 41 12.07 -4.59 -1.09
CA GLY A 41 12.91 -3.62 -1.77
C GLY A 41 12.93 -3.73 -3.30
N ALA A 42 12.41 -4.81 -3.88
CA ALA A 42 12.39 -5.02 -5.33
C ALA A 42 11.27 -4.21 -6.02
N MET A 43 10.01 -4.46 -5.64
CA MET A 43 8.85 -3.70 -6.13
C MET A 43 8.34 -2.68 -5.11
N MET A 44 8.29 -3.08 -3.85
CA MET A 44 7.86 -2.24 -2.72
C MET A 44 9.05 -1.88 -1.85
N GLN A 45 9.02 -0.70 -1.27
CA GLN A 45 10.10 -0.23 -0.40
C GLN A 45 10.30 -1.15 0.81
N PRO A 46 11.55 -1.33 1.29
CA PRO A 46 11.84 -2.19 2.42
C PRO A 46 10.99 -1.85 3.65
N SER A 47 10.19 -2.80 4.10
CA SER A 47 9.34 -2.67 5.28
C SER A 47 9.08 -4.01 5.94
N LEU A 48 8.88 -4.00 7.26
CA LEU A 48 8.65 -5.20 8.08
C LEU A 48 7.48 -5.00 9.02
N ILE A 49 6.73 -6.05 9.29
CA ILE A 49 5.79 -6.07 10.41
C ILE A 49 6.18 -7.18 11.39
N VAL A 50 6.35 -6.80 12.65
CA VAL A 50 6.50 -7.75 13.76
C VAL A 50 5.13 -7.92 14.40
N THR A 51 4.63 -9.15 14.41
CA THR A 51 3.31 -9.50 14.93
C THR A 51 3.44 -10.33 16.20
N SER A 52 2.59 -10.04 17.19
CA SER A 52 2.43 -10.85 18.38
C SER A 52 0.96 -11.21 18.63
N ASP A 53 0.70 -11.99 19.69
CA ASP A 53 -0.68 -12.29 20.09
C ASP A 53 -1.41 -11.02 20.53
N LYS A 54 -0.69 -9.96 20.91
CA LYS A 54 -1.23 -8.73 21.50
C LYS A 54 -1.09 -7.52 20.58
N ILE A 55 0.11 -7.23 20.11
CA ILE A 55 0.47 -5.95 19.45
C ILE A 55 1.26 -6.24 18.17
N ASN A 56 1.06 -5.39 17.17
CA ASN A 56 1.87 -5.36 15.96
C ASN A 56 2.72 -4.08 15.91
N TYR A 57 3.94 -4.22 15.41
CA TYR A 57 4.93 -3.17 15.23
C TYR A 57 5.32 -3.13 13.75
N LEU A 58 5.19 -1.97 13.10
CA LEU A 58 5.54 -1.79 11.70
C LEU A 58 6.85 -1.00 11.58
N PHE A 59 7.77 -1.43 10.73
CA PHE A 59 9.03 -0.73 10.44
C PHE A 59 9.02 -0.30 8.98
N ASN A 60 9.08 1.01 8.76
CA ASN A 60 8.76 1.72 7.51
C ASN A 60 7.35 1.45 6.98
N CYS A 61 6.84 2.38 6.17
CA CYS A 61 5.51 2.33 5.57
C CYS A 61 5.54 3.05 4.21
N GLY A 62 6.14 2.42 3.21
CA GLY A 62 6.13 2.92 1.82
C GLY A 62 4.79 2.69 1.13
N GLU A 63 4.63 3.22 -0.09
CA GLU A 63 3.44 2.99 -0.91
C GLU A 63 3.14 1.49 -1.08
N GLY A 64 1.87 1.13 -0.96
CA GLY A 64 1.40 -0.25 -1.10
C GLY A 64 1.42 -1.05 0.20
N THR A 65 2.09 -0.59 1.27
CA THR A 65 2.12 -1.31 2.56
C THR A 65 0.72 -1.55 3.11
N GLN A 66 -0.17 -0.56 3.05
CA GLN A 66 -1.56 -0.73 3.49
C GLN A 66 -2.31 -1.80 2.68
N ARG A 67 -2.11 -1.82 1.36
CA ARG A 67 -2.77 -2.76 0.45
C ARG A 67 -2.28 -4.19 0.71
N MET A 68 -0.99 -4.37 0.97
CA MET A 68 -0.43 -5.67 1.39
C MET A 68 -1.02 -6.18 2.72
N ILE A 69 -1.25 -5.28 3.69
CA ILE A 69 -1.90 -5.67 4.95
C ILE A 69 -3.35 -6.10 4.71
N ILE A 70 -4.09 -5.39 3.85
CA ILE A 70 -5.48 -5.73 3.50
C ILE A 70 -5.53 -7.08 2.75
N GLU A 71 -4.63 -7.31 1.79
CA GLU A 71 -4.50 -8.56 1.05
C GLU A 71 -4.36 -9.74 2.01
N HIS A 72 -3.40 -9.64 2.93
CA HIS A 72 -3.01 -10.69 3.87
C HIS A 72 -3.64 -10.55 5.25
N ASN A 73 -4.85 -9.98 5.32
CA ASN A 73 -5.54 -9.67 6.58
C ASN A 73 -5.84 -10.89 7.47
N LYS A 74 -5.71 -12.11 6.94
CA LYS A 74 -5.75 -13.36 7.70
C LYS A 74 -4.61 -13.43 8.72
N TYR A 75 -3.41 -12.98 8.32
CA TYR A 75 -2.20 -12.97 9.14
C TYR A 75 -1.95 -11.58 9.76
N LEU A 76 -2.35 -10.52 9.07
CA LEU A 76 -2.00 -9.13 9.41
C LEU A 76 -3.24 -8.35 9.85
N LYS A 77 -3.38 -8.07 11.15
CA LYS A 77 -4.53 -7.34 11.69
C LYS A 77 -4.18 -5.88 11.98
N LEU A 78 -4.76 -4.94 11.22
CA LEU A 78 -4.63 -3.49 11.46
C LEU A 78 -5.10 -3.10 12.88
N GLY A 79 -6.13 -3.76 13.39
CA GLY A 79 -6.61 -3.57 14.76
C GLY A 79 -5.59 -3.90 15.86
N LYS A 80 -4.46 -4.55 15.55
CA LYS A 80 -3.36 -4.78 16.51
C LYS A 80 -2.16 -3.84 16.30
N LEU A 81 -2.12 -3.10 15.19
CA LEU A 81 -1.07 -2.12 14.96
C LEU A 81 -1.18 -1.01 16.02
N GLN A 82 -0.05 -0.66 16.63
CA GLN A 82 0.04 0.42 17.62
C GLN A 82 1.25 1.32 17.40
N ASN A 83 2.37 0.73 16.96
CA ASN A 83 3.65 1.42 16.82
C ASN A 83 4.18 1.29 15.40
N ILE A 84 4.55 2.41 14.79
CA ILE A 84 5.20 2.49 13.48
C ILE A 84 6.57 3.15 13.66
N PHE A 85 7.63 2.54 13.17
CA PHE A 85 9.01 2.97 13.34
C PHE A 85 9.62 3.30 11.98
N PHE A 86 10.16 4.51 11.82
CA PHE A 86 10.79 4.92 10.56
C PHE A 86 12.30 4.86 10.69
N THR A 87 12.97 4.12 9.79
CA THR A 87 14.44 3.98 9.77
C THR A 87 15.12 5.18 9.12
N GLY A 88 14.38 5.96 8.33
CA GLY A 88 14.87 7.15 7.64
C GLY A 88 13.77 8.17 7.42
N THR A 89 14.17 9.37 6.99
CA THR A 89 13.25 10.48 6.70
C THR A 89 12.87 10.62 5.23
N SER A 90 13.41 9.75 4.36
CA SER A 90 13.13 9.85 2.93
C SER A 90 11.67 9.54 2.64
N TYR A 91 11.11 10.13 1.59
CA TYR A 91 9.73 9.90 1.15
C TYR A 91 9.41 8.40 1.03
N GLU A 92 10.37 7.58 0.60
CA GLU A 92 10.21 6.14 0.43
C GLU A 92 9.92 5.40 1.75
N ASN A 93 10.44 5.90 2.88
CA ASN A 93 10.24 5.28 4.18
C ASN A 93 8.79 5.43 4.70
N TRP A 94 8.05 6.44 4.23
CA TRP A 94 6.76 6.84 4.82
C TRP A 94 5.66 7.18 3.82
N SER A 95 5.88 7.03 2.51
CA SER A 95 4.92 7.42 1.47
C SER A 95 3.55 6.77 1.58
N GLY A 96 3.44 5.56 2.14
CA GLY A 96 2.16 4.88 2.41
C GLY A 96 1.60 5.14 3.81
N PHE A 97 2.30 5.87 4.67
CA PHE A 97 1.89 6.11 6.06
C PHE A 97 0.55 6.83 6.15
N PHE A 98 0.34 7.87 5.35
CA PHE A 98 -0.88 8.67 5.43
C PHE A 98 -2.10 7.92 4.89
N GLY A 99 -1.94 7.12 3.82
CA GLY A 99 -2.99 6.20 3.37
C GLY A 99 -3.36 5.19 4.46
N LEU A 100 -2.34 4.61 5.11
CA LEU A 100 -2.55 3.71 6.25
C LEU A 100 -3.29 4.41 7.40
N VAL A 101 -2.92 5.64 7.76
CA VAL A 101 -3.60 6.42 8.82
C VAL A 101 -5.08 6.62 8.48
N LEU A 102 -5.41 6.96 7.23
CA LEU A 102 -6.81 7.13 6.79
C LEU A 102 -7.60 5.83 6.96
N THR A 103 -7.06 4.70 6.50
CA THR A 103 -7.70 3.38 6.65
C THR A 103 -7.89 3.01 8.13
N VAL A 104 -6.88 3.30 8.92
CA VAL A 104 -6.83 2.88 10.32
C VAL A 104 -7.68 3.79 11.23
N ALA A 105 -7.92 5.04 10.84
CA ALA A 105 -8.82 5.98 11.50
C ALA A 105 -10.25 5.44 11.66
N GLU A 106 -10.66 4.53 10.77
CA GLU A 106 -11.97 3.87 10.85
C GLU A 106 -12.05 2.83 11.98
N ILE A 107 -10.90 2.33 12.44
CA ILE A 107 -10.79 1.23 13.40
C ILE A 107 -10.42 1.76 14.79
N LYS A 108 -9.54 2.77 14.85
CA LYS A 108 -8.98 3.28 16.12
C LYS A 108 -8.63 4.77 16.00
N ASN A 109 -8.58 5.43 17.16
CA ASN A 109 -8.36 6.87 17.24
C ASN A 109 -6.96 7.27 17.71
N GLN A 110 -6.02 6.34 17.98
CA GLN A 110 -4.69 6.69 18.50
C GLN A 110 -3.60 5.75 17.95
N PHE A 111 -2.51 6.34 17.46
CA PHE A 111 -1.30 5.62 17.02
C PHE A 111 -0.04 6.35 17.42
N ARG A 112 0.99 5.56 17.72
CA ARG A 112 2.33 6.08 17.98
C ARG A 112 3.21 5.82 16.77
N PHE A 113 3.92 6.86 16.35
CA PHE A 113 4.97 6.71 15.37
C PHE A 113 6.30 7.21 15.95
N HIS A 114 7.38 6.54 15.55
CA HIS A 114 8.73 6.73 16.07
C HIS A 114 9.63 7.12 14.91
N GLY A 115 10.35 8.21 15.06
CA GLY A 115 11.29 8.68 14.04
C GLY A 115 11.87 10.04 14.39
N SER A 116 12.67 10.59 13.49
CA SER A 116 13.37 11.85 13.75
C SER A 116 12.43 13.03 13.96
N LYS A 117 12.93 14.10 14.59
CA LYS A 117 12.21 15.37 14.77
C LYS A 117 11.79 15.98 13.42
N ARG A 118 12.46 15.64 12.32
CA ARG A 118 12.12 16.09 10.97
C ARG A 118 10.74 15.55 10.53
N PHE A 119 10.35 14.38 11.03
CA PHE A 119 9.05 13.76 10.73
C PHE A 119 7.86 14.57 11.25
N ALA A 120 8.01 15.34 12.33
CA ALA A 120 6.95 16.21 12.83
C ALA A 120 6.49 17.23 11.78
N LYS A 121 7.45 17.77 10.99
CA LYS A 121 7.13 18.67 9.87
C LYS A 121 6.36 17.95 8.76
N ILE A 122 6.66 16.67 8.51
CA ILE A 122 5.94 15.85 7.51
C ILE A 122 4.47 15.71 7.90
N ILE A 123 4.21 15.39 9.17
CA ILE A 123 2.84 15.31 9.70
C ILE A 123 2.11 16.65 9.55
N GLN A 124 2.76 17.76 9.91
CA GLN A 124 2.16 19.08 9.78
C GLN A 124 1.76 19.39 8.33
N MET A 125 2.61 19.04 7.37
CA MET A 125 2.36 19.24 5.94
C MET A 125 1.14 18.44 5.45
N TYR A 126 1.04 17.17 5.81
CA TYR A 126 -0.05 16.31 5.31
C TYR A 126 -1.36 16.46 6.06
N ARG A 127 -1.37 17.14 7.22
CA ARG A 127 -2.57 17.30 8.06
C ARG A 127 -3.77 17.87 7.30
N GLN A 128 -3.52 18.73 6.30
CA GLN A 128 -4.58 19.31 5.46
C GLN A 128 -5.33 18.28 4.61
N PHE A 129 -4.71 17.14 4.29
CA PHE A 129 -5.31 16.04 3.52
C PHE A 129 -5.94 14.97 4.41
N LEU A 130 -5.75 15.05 5.74
CA LEU A 130 -6.24 14.07 6.72
C LEU A 130 -7.58 14.48 7.36
N GLN A 131 -8.42 15.26 6.68
CA GLN A 131 -9.65 15.80 7.27
C GLN A 131 -10.58 14.70 7.82
N SER A 132 -10.72 13.58 7.10
CA SER A 132 -11.49 12.40 7.53
C SER A 132 -10.86 11.66 8.71
N ALA A 133 -9.55 11.79 8.91
CA ALA A 133 -8.80 11.24 10.05
C ALA A 133 -8.52 12.28 11.15
N SER A 134 -9.26 13.40 11.18
CA SER A 134 -9.10 14.46 12.19
C SER A 134 -9.25 13.98 13.65
N LYS A 135 -9.94 12.85 13.86
CA LYS A 135 -10.11 12.20 15.17
C LYS A 135 -8.93 11.34 15.59
N VAL A 136 -7.99 11.04 14.69
CA VAL A 136 -6.81 10.23 15.01
C VAL A 136 -5.76 11.10 15.68
N GLU A 137 -5.42 10.73 16.91
CA GLU A 137 -4.28 11.28 17.62
C GLU A 137 -2.99 10.59 17.15
N LEU A 138 -2.12 11.37 16.49
CA LEU A 138 -0.81 10.93 16.06
C LEU A 138 0.23 11.33 17.10
N GLN A 139 0.71 10.37 17.88
CA GLN A 139 1.74 10.59 18.91
C GLN A 139 3.13 10.36 18.33
N HIS A 140 3.92 11.43 18.21
CA HIS A 140 5.30 11.35 17.76
C HIS A 140 6.24 11.05 18.93
N VAL A 141 7.02 9.97 18.82
CA VAL A 141 8.19 9.72 19.66
C VAL A 141 9.45 10.04 18.87
N ILE A 142 10.21 11.02 19.36
CA ILE A 142 11.45 11.48 18.74
C ILE A 142 12.56 10.47 19.05
N THR A 143 13.25 10.00 18.02
CA THR A 143 14.35 9.03 18.16
C THR A 143 15.75 9.66 18.13
N ASP A 144 15.85 10.95 17.75
CA ASP A 144 17.12 11.65 17.53
C ASP A 144 17.92 11.92 18.81
N ASN A 145 18.63 10.90 19.29
CA ASN A 145 19.74 11.07 20.21
C ASN A 145 20.96 10.37 19.62
N VAL A 146 21.80 11.17 18.96
CA VAL A 146 22.89 10.67 18.11
C VAL A 146 23.99 10.00 18.94
N ASP A 147 24.04 10.22 20.26
CA ASP A 147 25.17 9.77 21.10
C ASP A 147 24.82 8.63 22.05
N THR A 148 23.54 8.28 22.20
CA THR A 148 23.13 7.25 23.16
C THR A 148 21.97 6.41 22.66
N VAL A 149 21.96 5.14 23.07
CA VAL A 149 20.84 4.23 22.84
C VAL A 149 19.67 4.63 23.74
N ILE A 150 18.47 4.75 23.17
CA ILE A 150 17.25 5.15 23.89
C ILE A 150 16.31 3.95 24.02
N ASP A 151 15.76 3.70 25.21
CA ASP A 151 14.64 2.78 25.42
C ASP A 151 13.33 3.44 24.92
N LEU A 152 12.69 2.88 23.89
CA LEU A 152 11.45 3.41 23.29
C LEU A 152 10.19 2.70 23.78
N ILE A 153 10.25 1.36 23.86
CA ILE A 153 9.14 0.50 24.29
C ILE A 153 9.69 -0.53 25.26
N ASP A 154 8.96 -0.77 26.35
CA ASP A 154 9.21 -1.85 27.31
C ASP A 154 7.83 -2.47 27.63
N ASP A 155 7.43 -3.46 26.84
CA ASP A 155 6.13 -4.15 26.97
C ASP A 155 6.30 -5.65 27.29
N ASP A 156 5.22 -6.43 27.29
CA ASP A 156 5.29 -7.85 27.66
C ASP A 156 6.18 -8.70 26.71
N ASP A 157 6.30 -8.30 25.44
CA ASP A 157 6.97 -9.06 24.39
C ASP A 157 8.38 -8.55 24.11
N PHE A 158 8.57 -7.23 24.08
CA PHE A 158 9.80 -6.59 23.63
C PHE A 158 10.27 -5.44 24.54
N LEU A 159 11.60 -5.32 24.61
CA LEU A 159 12.26 -4.04 24.82
C LEU A 159 12.76 -3.56 23.45
N ILE A 160 12.26 -2.42 22.98
CA ILE A 160 12.66 -1.81 21.71
C ILE A 160 13.49 -0.57 21.98
N ARG A 161 14.66 -0.49 21.34
CA ARG A 161 15.60 0.63 21.45
C ARG A 161 15.87 1.28 20.11
N SER A 162 16.28 2.54 20.12
CA SER A 162 16.82 3.22 18.95
C SER A 162 18.28 3.64 19.13
N LEU A 163 18.99 3.65 18.01
CA LEU A 163 20.29 4.29 17.84
C LEU A 163 20.25 5.11 16.54
N SER A 164 20.36 6.43 16.66
CA SER A 164 20.32 7.32 15.49
C SER A 164 21.73 7.69 15.03
N TYR A 165 21.89 7.80 13.72
CA TYR A 165 23.10 8.21 13.02
C TYR A 165 22.67 9.05 11.81
N LYS A 166 23.14 10.30 11.77
CA LYS A 166 22.68 11.33 10.83
C LYS A 166 21.13 11.44 10.84
N GLU A 167 20.45 11.24 9.71
CA GLU A 167 18.99 11.25 9.60
C GLU A 167 18.37 9.84 9.57
N SER A 168 19.17 8.81 9.85
CA SER A 168 18.74 7.41 9.94
C SER A 168 18.70 6.92 11.38
N THR A 169 17.87 5.91 11.64
CA THR A 169 17.72 5.30 12.95
C THR A 169 17.70 3.78 12.80
N ALA A 170 18.59 3.10 13.52
CA ALA A 170 18.52 1.67 13.73
C ALA A 170 17.63 1.36 14.94
N TYR A 171 16.88 0.28 14.85
CA TYR A 171 16.04 -0.24 15.93
C TYR A 171 16.55 -1.59 16.41
N ILE A 172 16.58 -1.77 17.72
CA ILE A 172 17.03 -3.00 18.38
C ILE A 172 15.84 -3.59 19.11
N LEU A 173 15.32 -4.71 18.62
CA LEU A 173 14.21 -5.43 19.20
C LEU A 173 14.76 -6.56 20.04
N ILE A 174 14.54 -6.47 21.35
CA ILE A 174 14.99 -7.49 22.30
C ILE A 174 13.76 -8.22 22.80
N ALA A 175 13.48 -9.39 22.22
CA ALA A 175 12.35 -10.21 22.66
C ALA A 175 12.64 -10.76 24.06
N LYS A 176 11.66 -10.61 24.96
CA LYS A 176 11.76 -11.05 26.35
C LYS A 176 11.76 -12.57 26.44
N ASP A 177 12.48 -13.07 27.44
CA ASP A 177 12.50 -14.47 27.82
C ASP A 177 11.14 -14.83 28.42
N LYS A 178 10.61 -15.95 27.95
CA LYS A 178 9.38 -16.48 28.50
C LYS A 178 9.76 -17.32 29.70
N ILE A 179 9.14 -17.00 30.83
CA ILE A 179 9.37 -17.73 32.08
C ILE A 179 9.02 -19.21 31.86
N GLY A 180 9.86 -20.08 32.44
CA GLY A 180 9.73 -21.51 32.29
C GLY A 180 8.38 -22.03 32.76
N ARG A 181 7.94 -23.16 32.19
CA ARG A 181 6.67 -23.77 32.61
C ARG A 181 6.77 -24.23 34.06
N LEU A 182 5.67 -24.08 34.80
CA LEU A 182 5.57 -24.60 36.15
C LEU A 182 5.58 -26.14 36.09
N LEU A 183 6.53 -26.75 36.79
CA LEU A 183 6.69 -28.19 36.91
C LEU A 183 5.71 -28.68 37.96
N ILE A 184 4.49 -29.02 37.50
CA ILE A 184 3.36 -29.41 38.37
C ILE A 184 3.73 -30.57 39.29
N ASP A 185 4.51 -31.54 38.82
CA ASP A 185 4.93 -32.68 39.64
C ASP A 185 5.85 -32.27 40.79
N LYS A 186 6.77 -31.32 40.55
CA LYS A 186 7.59 -30.75 41.63
C LYS A 186 6.77 -29.92 42.61
N CYS A 187 5.77 -29.18 42.12
CA CYS A 187 4.85 -28.43 42.98
C CYS A 187 4.06 -29.36 43.90
N LYS A 188 3.59 -30.51 43.38
CA LYS A 188 2.92 -31.55 44.18
C LYS A 188 3.86 -32.17 45.21
N GLN A 189 5.11 -32.47 44.84
CA GLN A 189 6.12 -33.02 45.76
C GLN A 189 6.44 -32.05 46.91
N LEU A 190 6.36 -30.75 46.67
CA LEU A 190 6.61 -29.70 47.67
C LEU A 190 5.32 -29.19 48.34
N ASN A 191 4.19 -29.89 48.20
CA ASN A 191 2.89 -29.55 48.78
C ASN A 191 2.42 -28.11 48.48
N ILE A 192 2.73 -27.60 47.29
CA ILE A 192 2.36 -26.25 46.89
C ILE A 192 0.90 -26.26 46.41
N PRO A 193 -0.02 -25.56 47.08
CA PRO A 193 -1.41 -25.51 46.65
C PRO A 193 -1.55 -24.71 45.34
N PRO A 194 -2.41 -25.16 44.41
CA PRO A 194 -2.68 -24.40 43.19
C PRO A 194 -3.33 -23.06 43.50
N GLY A 195 -3.17 -22.09 42.61
CA GLY A 195 -3.75 -20.75 42.75
C GLY A 195 -2.70 -19.67 43.04
N PRO A 196 -2.92 -18.75 44.00
CA PRO A 196 -2.07 -17.57 44.21
C PRO A 196 -0.58 -17.88 44.41
N LYS A 197 -0.24 -18.98 45.08
CA LYS A 197 1.15 -19.39 45.31
C LYS A 197 1.88 -19.79 44.02
N PHE A 198 1.17 -20.39 43.05
CA PHE A 198 1.74 -20.67 41.72
C PHE A 198 2.02 -19.38 40.96
N ALA A 199 1.13 -18.38 41.07
CA ALA A 199 1.33 -17.08 40.44
C ALA A 199 2.51 -16.32 41.06
N ALA A 200 2.62 -16.32 42.39
CA ALA A 200 3.75 -15.75 43.11
C ALA A 200 5.09 -16.33 42.63
N LEU A 201 5.21 -17.67 42.62
CA LEU A 201 6.40 -18.36 42.12
C LEU A 201 6.72 -18.03 40.65
N LYS A 202 5.70 -18.00 39.78
CA LYS A 202 5.89 -17.57 38.39
C LYS A 202 6.34 -16.11 38.31
N ASN A 203 5.87 -15.22 39.18
CA ASN A 203 6.26 -13.81 39.20
C ASN A 203 7.66 -13.59 39.80
N GLY A 204 8.38 -14.66 40.13
CA GLY A 204 9.72 -14.58 40.70
C GLY A 204 9.73 -14.38 42.21
N GLU A 205 8.58 -14.50 42.88
CA GLU A 205 8.47 -14.38 44.32
C GLU A 205 8.78 -15.72 45.00
N THR A 206 9.51 -15.64 46.10
CA THR A 206 9.74 -16.78 46.99
C THR A 206 8.53 -16.94 47.90
N ILE A 207 8.08 -18.18 48.09
CA ILE A 207 6.96 -18.49 48.99
C ILE A 207 7.42 -19.35 50.16
N GLU A 208 6.70 -19.28 51.27
CA GLU A 208 6.89 -20.17 52.40
C GLU A 208 5.71 -21.16 52.52
N ILE A 209 6.07 -22.44 52.69
CA ILE A 209 5.13 -23.54 52.93
C ILE A 209 5.73 -24.45 53.98
N ASP A 210 4.99 -24.69 55.07
CA ASP A 210 5.37 -25.61 56.15
C ASP A 210 6.79 -25.33 56.71
N GLY A 211 7.16 -24.06 56.84
CA GLY A 211 8.48 -23.62 57.31
C GLY A 211 9.62 -23.79 56.30
N LYS A 212 9.34 -24.22 55.06
CA LYS A 212 10.30 -24.29 53.95
C LYS A 212 10.12 -23.11 53.00
N ILE A 213 11.24 -22.49 52.67
CA ILE A 213 11.34 -21.43 51.68
C ILE A 213 11.50 -22.09 50.31
N ILE A 214 10.54 -21.84 49.41
CA ILE A 214 10.52 -22.38 48.05
C ILE A 214 10.80 -21.24 47.08
N GLN A 215 11.85 -21.39 46.27
CA GLN A 215 12.24 -20.43 45.24
C GLN A 215 11.63 -20.79 43.88
N PRO A 216 11.41 -19.81 42.99
CA PRO A 216 10.95 -20.05 41.62
C PRO A 216 11.73 -21.15 40.87
N ASN A 217 13.06 -21.17 40.99
CA ASN A 217 13.92 -22.14 40.31
C ASN A 217 13.73 -23.59 40.79
N ASP A 218 13.12 -23.81 41.96
CA ASP A 218 12.85 -25.16 42.47
C ASP A 218 11.76 -25.85 41.64
N VAL A 219 10.83 -25.06 41.09
CA VAL A 219 9.57 -25.54 40.50
C VAL A 219 9.29 -25.03 39.08
N LEU A 220 10.11 -24.13 38.54
CA LEU A 220 10.02 -23.71 37.15
C LEU A 220 11.00 -24.49 36.27
N GLY A 221 10.60 -24.80 35.04
CA GLY A 221 11.51 -25.25 33.99
C GLY A 221 12.48 -24.15 33.54
N PRO A 222 13.45 -24.45 32.67
CA PRO A 222 14.31 -23.42 32.10
C PRO A 222 13.46 -22.40 31.31
N PRO A 223 13.83 -21.10 31.34
CA PRO A 223 13.17 -20.10 30.52
C PRO A 223 13.37 -20.40 29.03
N GLU A 224 12.38 -20.03 28.22
CA GLU A 224 12.48 -20.14 26.76
C GLU A 224 13.06 -18.82 26.23
N PRO A 225 14.33 -18.82 25.76
CA PRO A 225 15.04 -17.59 25.45
C PRO A 225 14.40 -16.86 24.26
N GLY A 226 14.26 -15.54 24.39
CA GLY A 226 13.91 -14.67 23.26
C GLY A 226 15.06 -14.53 22.25
N ALA A 227 14.91 -13.62 21.29
CA ALA A 227 15.92 -13.25 20.30
C ALA A 227 16.20 -11.75 20.35
N ALA A 228 17.41 -11.33 19.98
CA ALA A 228 17.71 -9.92 19.68
C ALA A 228 17.81 -9.74 18.16
N ILE A 229 17.07 -8.77 17.64
CA ILE A 229 16.99 -8.45 16.22
C ILE A 229 17.33 -6.98 16.02
N VAL A 230 18.13 -6.70 15.00
CA VAL A 230 18.50 -5.34 14.61
C VAL A 230 17.87 -5.02 13.27
N ILE A 231 17.25 -3.85 13.15
CA ILE A 231 16.72 -3.34 11.89
C ILE A 231 17.44 -2.02 11.62
N LEU A 232 18.11 -1.92 10.48
CA LEU A 232 18.90 -0.75 10.14
C LEU A 232 18.87 -0.45 8.64
N GLU A 233 19.26 0.77 8.32
CA GLU A 233 19.35 1.29 6.95
C GLU A 233 20.60 2.15 6.84
N CYS A 234 21.37 1.96 5.76
CA CYS A 234 22.42 2.90 5.35
C CYS A 234 22.06 3.41 3.95
N PRO A 235 21.38 4.55 3.82
CA PRO A 235 20.66 4.89 2.60
C PRO A 235 21.58 5.31 1.45
N GLN A 236 22.74 5.88 1.74
CA GLN A 236 23.68 6.39 0.74
C GLN A 236 25.10 6.44 1.29
N TYR A 237 26.10 6.65 0.41
CA TYR A 237 27.52 6.59 0.77
C TYR A 237 27.93 7.57 1.86
N ASP A 238 27.32 8.75 1.91
CA ASP A 238 27.67 9.80 2.87
C ASP A 238 27.18 9.52 4.31
N TYR A 239 26.49 8.39 4.54
CA TYR A 239 26.15 7.88 5.87
C TYR A 239 27.21 6.93 6.42
N LEU A 240 28.06 6.32 5.57
CA LEU A 240 28.93 5.20 5.98
C LEU A 240 29.87 5.57 7.13
N ASN A 241 30.47 6.76 7.10
CA ASN A 241 31.40 7.18 8.14
C ASN A 241 30.72 7.30 9.52
N ASP A 242 29.59 7.98 9.59
CA ASP A 242 28.81 8.14 10.83
C ASP A 242 28.21 6.79 11.27
N PHE A 243 27.71 6.01 10.31
CA PHE A 243 27.20 4.66 10.52
C PHE A 243 28.22 3.77 11.23
N TYR A 244 29.45 3.67 10.73
CA TYR A 244 30.49 2.84 11.37
C TYR A 244 30.89 3.37 12.75
N GLN A 245 31.10 4.68 12.89
CA GLN A 245 31.44 5.28 14.19
C GLN A 245 30.39 5.00 15.26
N LYS A 246 29.10 5.02 14.89
CA LYS A 246 28.00 4.80 15.83
C LYS A 246 27.74 3.32 16.08
N ILE A 247 27.81 2.48 15.05
CA ILE A 247 27.61 1.03 15.17
C ILE A 247 28.79 0.32 15.81
N GLU A 248 29.97 0.93 15.93
CA GLU A 248 31.01 0.39 16.82
C GLU A 248 30.58 0.32 18.29
N ASN A 249 29.60 1.14 18.72
CA ASN A 249 28.97 1.00 20.04
C ASN A 249 27.94 -0.13 20.11
N PHE A 250 27.65 -0.78 18.98
CA PHE A 250 26.75 -1.92 18.88
C PHE A 250 27.47 -3.17 19.38
N ASN A 251 27.30 -3.48 20.67
CA ASN A 251 27.81 -4.72 21.22
C ASN A 251 27.02 -5.89 20.59
N PRO A 252 27.68 -6.94 20.04
CA PRO A 252 27.00 -8.15 19.57
C PRO A 252 26.17 -8.84 20.66
N TYR A 253 26.43 -8.49 21.92
CA TYR A 253 25.59 -8.78 23.07
C TYR A 253 24.85 -7.51 23.53
N VAL A 254 23.57 -7.40 23.21
CA VAL A 254 22.71 -6.33 23.72
C VAL A 254 21.98 -6.84 24.96
N MET A 255 22.24 -6.21 26.12
CA MET A 255 21.64 -6.61 27.42
C MET A 255 21.86 -8.10 27.78
N GLY A 256 22.99 -8.68 27.40
CA GLY A 256 23.30 -10.08 27.68
C GLY A 256 22.64 -11.09 26.75
N LYS A 257 21.96 -10.65 25.68
CA LYS A 257 21.45 -11.49 24.60
C LYS A 257 22.31 -11.33 23.34
N GLN A 258 22.63 -12.44 22.70
CA GLN A 258 23.30 -12.43 21.40
C GLN A 258 22.32 -11.97 20.32
N ILE A 259 22.77 -11.13 19.40
CA ILE A 259 22.03 -10.79 18.18
C ILE A 259 21.88 -12.07 17.34
N GLU A 260 20.66 -12.35 16.89
CA GLU A 260 20.38 -13.51 16.04
C GLU A 260 20.17 -13.13 14.58
N LEU A 261 19.60 -11.93 14.36
CA LEU A 261 19.25 -11.44 13.04
C LEU A 261 19.53 -9.93 12.93
N VAL A 262 20.18 -9.54 11.84
CA VAL A 262 20.31 -8.14 11.41
C VAL A 262 19.59 -7.99 10.09
N VAL A 263 18.64 -7.06 10.02
CA VAL A 263 17.90 -6.73 8.80
C VAL A 263 18.43 -5.42 8.24
N HIS A 264 18.90 -5.49 7.00
CA HIS A 264 19.50 -4.38 6.28
C HIS A 264 18.53 -3.89 5.21
N MET A 265 17.85 -2.78 5.49
CA MET A 265 17.05 -2.02 4.53
C MET A 265 17.95 -1.06 3.76
N THR A 266 18.94 -1.59 3.06
CA THR A 266 20.08 -0.83 2.54
C THR A 266 20.24 -1.07 1.03
N PRO A 267 20.31 -0.01 0.18
CA PRO A 267 20.43 -0.16 -1.27
C PRO A 267 21.58 -1.09 -1.68
N ALA A 268 21.40 -1.82 -2.78
CA ALA A 268 22.37 -2.85 -3.21
C ALA A 268 23.77 -2.27 -3.44
N MET A 269 23.85 -1.04 -3.96
CA MET A 269 25.13 -0.36 -4.15
C MET A 269 25.92 -0.15 -2.85
N ILE A 270 25.23 0.09 -1.72
CA ILE A 270 25.85 0.25 -0.40
C ILE A 270 26.11 -1.12 0.22
N ALA A 271 25.15 -2.04 0.14
CA ALA A 271 25.31 -3.40 0.65
C ALA A 271 26.52 -4.10 0.02
N ASN A 272 26.79 -3.88 -1.27
CA ASN A 272 27.92 -4.44 -2.02
C ASN A 272 29.25 -3.71 -1.79
N ASN A 273 29.27 -2.60 -1.05
CA ASN A 273 30.50 -1.88 -0.75
C ASN A 273 31.47 -2.76 0.05
N SER A 274 32.77 -2.71 -0.28
CA SER A 274 33.80 -3.54 0.35
C SER A 274 33.92 -3.32 1.86
N ASN A 275 33.78 -2.08 2.34
CA ASN A 275 33.82 -1.76 3.77
C ASN A 275 32.58 -2.30 4.47
N TYR A 276 31.41 -2.21 3.82
CA TYR A 276 30.15 -2.73 4.35
C TYR A 276 30.20 -4.26 4.47
N GLN A 277 30.67 -4.94 3.43
CA GLN A 277 30.90 -6.38 3.43
C GLN A 277 31.94 -6.81 4.48
N SER A 278 32.98 -6.01 4.70
CA SER A 278 33.97 -6.27 5.76
C SER A 278 33.35 -6.12 7.15
N TRP A 279 32.50 -5.11 7.34
CA TRP A 279 31.75 -4.92 8.58
C TRP A 279 30.77 -6.08 8.86
N LEU A 280 30.04 -6.59 7.87
CA LEU A 280 29.17 -7.77 8.04
C LEU A 280 29.94 -9.00 8.55
N LYS A 281 31.22 -9.15 8.15
CA LYS A 281 32.07 -10.26 8.58
C LYS A 281 32.51 -10.17 10.04
N THR A 282 32.38 -9.01 10.69
CA THR A 282 32.74 -8.81 12.11
C THR A 282 31.76 -9.49 13.07
N PHE A 283 30.53 -9.78 12.63
CA PHE A 283 29.54 -10.50 13.43
C PHE A 283 29.88 -11.98 13.55
N ASP A 284 29.48 -12.59 14.67
CA ASP A 284 29.58 -14.04 14.92
C ASP A 284 28.96 -14.86 13.78
N SER A 285 29.46 -16.08 13.55
CA SER A 285 29.00 -16.94 12.46
C SER A 285 27.53 -17.35 12.58
N ASN A 286 26.95 -17.31 13.78
CA ASN A 286 25.54 -17.64 14.02
C ASN A 286 24.60 -16.47 13.73
N VAL A 287 25.11 -15.23 13.61
CA VAL A 287 24.29 -14.05 13.28
C VAL A 287 23.87 -14.15 11.82
N LYS A 288 22.56 -14.08 11.59
CA LYS A 288 21.97 -14.04 10.25
C LYS A 288 21.83 -12.59 9.79
N HIS A 289 22.07 -12.35 8.51
CA HIS A 289 21.93 -11.05 7.87
C HIS A 289 20.88 -11.15 6.78
N LEU A 290 19.76 -10.43 6.93
CA LEU A 290 18.70 -10.35 5.94
C LEU A 290 18.84 -9.05 5.15
N ILE A 291 19.09 -9.14 3.85
CA ILE A 291 19.27 -7.97 2.98
C ILE A 291 17.97 -7.69 2.22
N LEU A 292 17.41 -6.50 2.41
CA LEU A 292 16.19 -6.01 1.74
C LEU A 292 16.54 -4.81 0.86
N ASN A 293 16.56 -5.02 -0.45
CA ASN A 293 16.89 -4.00 -1.44
C ASN A 293 16.37 -4.34 -2.84
N GLU A 294 16.74 -3.53 -3.83
CA GLU A 294 16.31 -3.63 -5.22
C GLU A 294 16.70 -4.94 -5.93
N ASN A 295 17.64 -5.71 -5.38
CA ASN A 295 18.04 -7.02 -5.90
C ASN A 295 17.22 -8.19 -5.30
N SER A 296 16.20 -7.90 -4.50
CA SER A 296 15.34 -8.93 -3.91
C SER A 296 14.42 -9.58 -4.96
N CYS A 297 13.70 -10.65 -4.56
CA CYS A 297 12.88 -11.41 -5.49
C CYS A 297 11.70 -10.59 -6.00
N TYR A 298 11.40 -10.71 -7.29
CA TYR A 298 10.13 -10.25 -7.84
C TYR A 298 9.06 -11.30 -7.55
N ASP A 299 8.11 -10.95 -6.69
CA ASP A 299 6.96 -11.78 -6.34
C ASP A 299 5.65 -11.10 -6.77
N LEU A 300 4.53 -11.81 -6.60
CA LEU A 300 3.21 -11.29 -6.96
C LEU A 300 2.70 -10.30 -5.91
N GLY A 301 2.96 -10.57 -4.62
CA GLY A 301 2.55 -9.78 -3.44
C GLY A 301 1.03 -9.61 -3.24
N LEU A 302 0.38 -9.01 -4.24
CA LEU A 302 -1.04 -8.66 -4.37
C LEU A 302 -1.81 -9.71 -5.17
N ILE A 303 -1.89 -10.91 -4.60
CA ILE A 303 -2.40 -12.15 -5.24
C ILE A 303 -3.81 -11.96 -5.82
N SER A 304 -4.72 -11.34 -5.07
CA SER A 304 -6.12 -11.14 -5.48
C SER A 304 -6.27 -10.30 -6.76
N SER A 305 -5.39 -9.30 -6.94
CA SER A 305 -5.36 -8.47 -8.15
C SER A 305 -4.80 -9.25 -9.33
N THR A 306 -3.75 -10.06 -9.12
CA THR A 306 -3.17 -10.93 -10.15
C THR A 306 -4.14 -12.02 -10.57
N GLU A 307 -4.82 -12.67 -9.62
CA GLU A 307 -5.85 -13.67 -9.87
C GLU A 307 -7.00 -13.06 -10.69
N LEU A 308 -7.50 -11.89 -10.29
CA LEU A 308 -8.53 -11.19 -11.07
C LEU A 308 -8.06 -10.94 -12.51
N GLN A 309 -6.83 -10.48 -12.71
CA GLN A 309 -6.29 -10.27 -14.05
C GLN A 309 -6.15 -11.57 -14.87
N ILE A 310 -5.85 -12.71 -14.22
CA ILE A 310 -5.83 -14.03 -14.88
C ILE A 310 -7.23 -14.40 -15.39
N LYS A 311 -8.27 -14.15 -14.57
CA LYS A 311 -9.67 -14.42 -14.91
C LYS A 311 -10.15 -13.51 -16.05
N LEU A 312 -9.82 -12.22 -16.00
CA LEU A 312 -10.16 -11.25 -17.04
C LEU A 312 -9.42 -11.53 -18.37
N ASN A 313 -8.14 -11.93 -18.31
CA ASN A 313 -7.36 -12.30 -19.49
C ASN A 313 -7.94 -13.50 -20.26
N LEU A 314 -8.67 -14.41 -19.58
CA LEU A 314 -9.39 -15.52 -20.22
C LEU A 314 -10.52 -15.02 -21.14
N LEU A 315 -11.16 -13.90 -20.77
CA LEU A 315 -12.24 -13.28 -21.53
C LEU A 315 -11.70 -12.65 -22.81
N ASP A 316 -10.72 -11.76 -22.65
CA ASP A 316 -10.12 -11.01 -23.75
C ASP A 316 -8.68 -10.61 -23.41
N ASN A 317 -7.72 -11.13 -24.17
CA ASN A 317 -6.29 -10.92 -23.91
C ASN A 317 -5.75 -9.61 -24.50
N GLU A 318 -6.49 -8.95 -25.38
CA GLU A 318 -6.15 -7.64 -25.92
C GLU A 318 -6.52 -6.56 -24.91
N ILE A 319 -7.73 -6.65 -24.35
CA ILE A 319 -8.27 -5.73 -23.33
C ILE A 319 -7.59 -5.97 -21.97
N PHE A 320 -7.40 -7.24 -21.59
CA PHE A 320 -6.79 -7.61 -20.31
C PHE A 320 -5.51 -8.40 -20.54
N ARG A 321 -4.40 -7.70 -20.72
CA ARG A 321 -3.10 -8.32 -20.95
C ARG A 321 -2.57 -9.03 -19.69
N SER A 322 -1.76 -10.06 -19.90
CA SER A 322 -1.01 -10.67 -18.78
C SER A 322 -0.01 -9.69 -18.20
N LEU A 323 0.11 -9.68 -16.86
CA LEU A 323 1.06 -8.85 -16.13
C LEU A 323 2.50 -9.36 -16.30
N SER A 324 3.45 -8.43 -16.33
CA SER A 324 4.88 -8.71 -16.49
C SER A 324 5.51 -9.41 -15.29
N GLU A 325 5.01 -9.16 -14.07
CA GLU A 325 5.50 -9.75 -12.81
C GLU A 325 5.48 -11.28 -12.82
N ARG A 326 4.59 -11.89 -13.62
CA ARG A 326 4.51 -13.35 -13.79
C ARG A 326 5.72 -13.96 -14.51
N GLN A 327 6.47 -13.17 -15.27
CA GLN A 327 7.61 -13.66 -16.04
C GLN A 327 8.90 -13.77 -15.21
N SER A 328 8.97 -13.06 -14.08
CA SER A 328 10.15 -13.01 -13.19
C SER A 328 10.02 -13.88 -11.93
N CYS A 329 8.83 -14.41 -11.64
CA CYS A 329 8.57 -15.23 -10.46
C CYS A 329 9.28 -16.60 -10.55
N ILE A 330 10.06 -16.94 -9.52
CA ILE A 330 10.80 -18.21 -9.44
C ILE A 330 9.90 -19.26 -8.76
N ALA A 331 9.39 -20.21 -9.53
CA ALA A 331 8.66 -21.36 -9.02
C ALA A 331 9.63 -22.51 -8.68
N THR A 332 10.21 -22.56 -7.47
CA THR A 332 10.67 -23.84 -6.86
C THR A 332 10.90 -23.73 -5.34
N ASP A 333 10.36 -24.69 -4.58
CA ASP A 333 10.60 -24.87 -3.13
C ASP A 333 12.07 -25.19 -2.79
N GLU A 334 12.83 -25.79 -3.73
CA GLU A 334 14.21 -26.22 -3.52
C GLU A 334 15.22 -25.04 -3.35
N LYS A 335 14.85 -23.81 -3.75
CA LYS A 335 15.74 -22.63 -3.67
C LYS A 335 15.66 -21.85 -2.35
N PHE A 336 14.70 -22.17 -1.47
CA PHE A 336 14.42 -21.38 -0.26
C PHE A 336 14.93 -22.03 1.04
N ASN A 337 15.97 -22.86 0.98
CA ASN A 337 16.66 -23.33 2.20
C ASN A 337 17.61 -22.23 2.73
N PHE A 338 17.08 -21.32 3.54
CA PHE A 338 17.80 -20.17 4.08
C PHE A 338 18.45 -20.41 5.45
N GLU A 339 18.07 -21.48 6.15
CA GLU A 339 18.50 -21.71 7.55
C GLU A 339 20.02 -21.84 7.69
N CYS A 340 20.69 -22.41 6.67
CA CYS A 340 22.13 -22.61 6.68
C CYS A 340 22.95 -21.37 6.24
N LYS A 341 22.34 -20.34 5.65
CA LYS A 341 23.07 -19.19 5.09
C LYS A 341 23.35 -18.12 6.14
N LYS A 342 24.54 -17.51 6.13
CA LYS A 342 24.85 -16.34 6.99
C LYS A 342 24.20 -15.07 6.44
N ILE A 343 24.27 -14.87 5.13
CA ILE A 343 23.63 -13.77 4.41
C ILE A 343 22.45 -14.34 3.62
N ILE A 344 21.28 -13.75 3.82
CA ILE A 344 19.99 -14.13 3.25
C ILE A 344 19.56 -12.98 2.32
N GLU A 345 19.49 -13.28 1.03
CA GLU A 345 19.19 -12.36 -0.07
C GLU A 345 18.14 -12.98 -0.99
N ASN A 346 17.60 -12.18 -1.93
CA ASN A 346 16.62 -12.63 -2.92
C ASN A 346 15.37 -13.26 -2.28
N ILE A 347 14.85 -12.62 -1.23
CA ILE A 347 13.66 -13.09 -0.52
C ILE A 347 12.38 -12.48 -1.11
N PRO A 348 11.25 -13.20 -1.05
CA PRO A 348 9.95 -12.63 -1.38
C PRO A 348 9.38 -11.83 -0.20
N ASN A 349 8.35 -11.05 -0.47
CA ASN A 349 7.39 -10.58 0.51
C ASN A 349 6.76 -11.76 1.26
N LEU A 350 6.27 -11.52 2.47
CA LEU A 350 5.79 -12.52 3.43
C LEU A 350 6.83 -13.54 3.90
N PHE A 351 8.08 -13.42 3.47
CA PHE A 351 9.19 -14.13 4.11
C PHE A 351 9.22 -13.78 5.60
N THR A 352 9.21 -14.82 6.42
CA THR A 352 8.92 -14.70 7.84
C THR A 352 9.99 -15.38 8.67
N TYR A 353 10.52 -14.63 9.63
CA TYR A 353 11.30 -15.19 10.72
C TYR A 353 10.41 -15.37 11.94
N GLN A 354 10.13 -16.62 12.28
CA GLN A 354 9.36 -16.97 13.47
C GLN A 354 10.28 -16.88 14.68
N ILE A 355 10.01 -15.94 15.58
CA ILE A 355 10.77 -15.76 16.84
C ILE A 355 10.25 -16.75 17.89
N ARG A 356 8.92 -16.97 17.91
CA ARG A 356 8.23 -17.97 18.74
C ARG A 356 7.10 -18.64 17.95
N PRO A 357 6.85 -19.95 18.16
CA PRO A 357 7.44 -20.82 19.19
C PRO A 357 8.77 -21.48 18.79
N ARG A 358 9.16 -21.41 17.51
CA ARG A 358 10.41 -22.00 17.02
C ARG A 358 11.13 -21.01 16.11
N LYS A 359 12.42 -20.84 16.35
CA LYS A 359 13.31 -20.00 15.54
C LYS A 359 13.54 -20.64 14.19
N LYS A 360 12.75 -20.25 13.18
CA LYS A 360 12.83 -20.77 11.81
C LYS A 360 12.40 -19.73 10.79
N PHE A 361 12.83 -19.94 9.55
CA PHE A 361 12.37 -19.15 8.41
C PHE A 361 11.29 -19.90 7.63
N GLU A 362 10.26 -19.19 7.17
CA GLU A 362 9.21 -19.73 6.30
C GLU A 362 8.60 -18.63 5.44
N ILE A 363 7.77 -19.01 4.46
CA ILE A 363 6.92 -18.09 3.69
C ILE A 363 5.48 -18.33 4.16
N LEU A 364 4.78 -17.29 4.63
CA LEU A 364 3.44 -17.45 5.21
C LEU A 364 2.37 -17.87 4.21
N ASP A 365 2.55 -17.48 2.94
CA ASP A 365 1.66 -17.84 1.86
C ASP A 365 2.47 -18.02 0.57
N SER A 366 2.71 -19.26 0.14
CA SER A 366 3.47 -19.56 -1.06
C SER A 366 2.83 -19.02 -2.34
N ASN A 367 1.52 -18.74 -2.33
CA ASN A 367 0.83 -18.14 -3.48
C ASN A 367 1.29 -16.70 -3.73
N CYS A 368 1.97 -16.04 -2.77
CA CYS A 368 2.58 -14.74 -3.02
C CYS A 368 3.70 -14.81 -4.04
N CYS A 369 4.28 -15.99 -4.27
CA CYS A 369 5.35 -16.20 -5.24
C CYS A 369 4.83 -16.62 -6.61
N TRP A 370 3.71 -17.33 -6.69
CA TRP A 370 3.22 -17.91 -7.94
C TRP A 370 1.74 -18.32 -7.88
N LEU A 371 1.05 -18.28 -9.03
CA LEU A 371 -0.32 -18.77 -9.23
C LEU A 371 -0.41 -19.71 -10.44
N ASP A 372 -1.17 -20.79 -10.31
CA ASP A 372 -1.42 -21.73 -11.40
C ASP A 372 -2.51 -21.21 -12.35
N VAL A 373 -2.05 -20.57 -13.43
CA VAL A 373 -2.94 -20.01 -14.46
C VAL A 373 -3.82 -21.09 -15.11
N LYS A 374 -3.25 -22.28 -15.39
CA LYS A 374 -3.98 -23.34 -16.08
C LYS A 374 -5.10 -23.85 -15.20
N LYS A 375 -4.79 -24.12 -13.93
CA LYS A 375 -5.78 -24.55 -12.94
C LYS A 375 -6.92 -23.54 -12.80
N ILE A 376 -6.62 -22.25 -12.67
CA ILE A 376 -7.64 -21.19 -12.55
C ILE A 376 -8.53 -21.15 -13.81
N HIS A 377 -7.94 -21.27 -15.01
CA HIS A 377 -8.70 -21.28 -16.26
C HIS A 377 -9.56 -22.53 -16.39
N GLU A 378 -9.05 -23.71 -16.03
CA GLU A 378 -9.78 -24.98 -16.03
C GLU A 378 -10.99 -24.90 -15.09
N GLU A 379 -10.82 -24.44 -13.85
CA GLU A 379 -11.91 -24.27 -12.87
C GLU A 379 -13.04 -23.36 -13.38
N ILE A 380 -12.71 -22.24 -14.05
CA ILE A 380 -13.73 -21.35 -14.63
C ILE A 380 -14.43 -22.01 -15.81
N LEU A 381 -13.67 -22.66 -16.68
CA LEU A 381 -14.20 -23.30 -17.87
C LEU A 381 -15.04 -24.54 -17.54
N GLU A 382 -15.01 -25.12 -16.34
CA GLU A 382 -15.93 -26.19 -15.96
C GLU A 382 -17.41 -25.79 -16.04
N GLN A 383 -17.71 -24.48 -15.91
CA GLN A 383 -19.08 -23.96 -15.99
C GLN A 383 -19.54 -23.86 -17.45
N GLN A 384 -20.51 -24.70 -17.84
CA GLN A 384 -21.00 -24.77 -19.22
C GLN A 384 -21.65 -23.45 -19.68
N GLU A 385 -22.44 -22.82 -18.82
CA GLU A 385 -23.10 -21.54 -19.14
C GLU A 385 -22.08 -20.43 -19.44
N PHE A 386 -21.01 -20.36 -18.65
CA PHE A 386 -19.91 -19.43 -18.89
C PHE A 386 -19.20 -19.69 -20.22
N LYS A 387 -18.90 -20.97 -20.53
CA LYS A 387 -18.31 -21.37 -21.82
C LYS A 387 -19.15 -20.90 -23.00
N ASP A 388 -20.46 -21.12 -22.94
CA ASP A 388 -21.38 -20.78 -24.02
C ASP A 388 -21.41 -19.26 -24.25
N ARG A 389 -21.51 -18.46 -23.18
CA ARG A 389 -21.44 -16.99 -23.28
C ARG A 389 -20.09 -16.47 -23.73
N LEU A 390 -18.99 -17.09 -23.29
CA LEU A 390 -17.65 -16.72 -23.76
C LEU A 390 -17.49 -16.98 -25.27
N ASN A 391 -18.06 -18.08 -25.78
CA ASN A 391 -18.06 -18.39 -27.20
C ASN A 391 -18.94 -17.41 -28.00
N GLU A 392 -20.10 -17.03 -27.47
CA GLU A 392 -20.95 -15.99 -28.06
C GLU A 392 -20.20 -14.66 -28.16
N TYR A 393 -19.59 -14.20 -27.05
CA TYR A 393 -18.73 -13.02 -27.03
C TYR A 393 -17.67 -13.10 -28.13
N LYS A 394 -16.86 -14.17 -28.15
CA LYS A 394 -15.77 -14.34 -29.12
C LYS A 394 -16.22 -14.36 -30.59
N THR A 395 -17.45 -14.78 -30.86
CA THR A 395 -18.05 -14.76 -32.20
C THR A 395 -18.44 -13.34 -32.63
N LEU A 396 -18.91 -12.52 -31.68
CA LEU A 396 -19.35 -11.14 -31.92
C LEU A 396 -18.20 -10.12 -31.87
N THR A 397 -17.09 -10.46 -31.23
CA THR A 397 -15.90 -9.62 -31.08
C THR A 397 -15.22 -9.40 -32.43
N ILE A 398 -14.94 -8.14 -32.75
CA ILE A 398 -14.14 -7.79 -33.93
C ILE A 398 -12.69 -8.16 -33.62
N LYS A 399 -12.14 -9.16 -34.31
CA LYS A 399 -10.73 -9.56 -34.17
C LYS A 399 -9.83 -8.57 -34.90
N ASN A 400 -9.14 -7.71 -34.18
CA ASN A 400 -8.04 -6.93 -34.74
C ASN A 400 -6.72 -7.71 -34.57
N GLN A 401 -6.05 -8.00 -35.68
CA GLN A 401 -4.73 -8.64 -35.71
C GLN A 401 -3.58 -7.63 -35.56
N GLN A 402 -3.87 -6.37 -35.26
CA GLN A 402 -2.89 -5.29 -35.19
C GLN A 402 -2.63 -4.85 -33.74
N GLN A 403 -1.45 -4.27 -33.52
CA GLN A 403 -1.09 -3.63 -32.27
C GLN A 403 -2.13 -2.56 -31.90
N MET A 404 -2.51 -2.49 -30.63
CA MET A 404 -3.58 -1.61 -30.17
C MET A 404 -3.36 -0.15 -30.60
N SER A 405 -4.34 0.42 -31.28
CA SER A 405 -4.24 1.75 -31.87
C SER A 405 -4.27 2.88 -30.85
N TYR A 406 -3.86 4.07 -31.31
CA TYR A 406 -3.91 5.30 -30.53
C TYR A 406 -5.08 6.18 -31.01
N PRO A 407 -5.72 6.93 -30.10
CA PRO A 407 -5.47 6.95 -28.67
C PRO A 407 -5.99 5.68 -27.97
N ASN A 408 -5.35 5.29 -26.87
CA ASN A 408 -5.82 4.23 -25.99
C ASN A 408 -5.70 4.63 -24.52
N VAL A 409 -6.43 3.94 -23.66
CA VAL A 409 -6.52 4.20 -22.22
C VAL A 409 -6.16 2.94 -21.47
N LEU A 410 -5.22 3.06 -20.52
CA LEU A 410 -4.85 2.03 -19.56
C LEU A 410 -5.30 2.47 -18.16
N PHE A 411 -6.18 1.70 -17.54
CA PHE A 411 -6.62 1.93 -16.17
C PHE A 411 -5.62 1.30 -15.20
N LEU A 412 -4.79 2.10 -14.53
CA LEU A 412 -3.84 1.60 -13.52
C LEU A 412 -4.51 1.39 -12.16
N GLY A 413 -5.60 2.10 -11.89
CA GLY A 413 -6.40 1.92 -10.69
C GLY A 413 -7.82 2.47 -10.87
N THR A 414 -8.79 1.77 -10.28
CA THR A 414 -10.23 1.96 -10.54
C THR A 414 -11.10 2.00 -9.28
N GLY A 415 -10.49 2.03 -8.10
CA GLY A 415 -11.15 2.03 -6.81
C GLY A 415 -11.16 3.41 -6.14
N SER A 416 -12.16 3.62 -5.30
CA SER A 416 -12.36 4.86 -4.54
C SER A 416 -11.82 4.79 -3.11
N SER A 417 -11.36 5.95 -2.61
CA SER A 417 -10.99 6.29 -1.23
C SER A 417 -9.78 5.56 -0.64
N SER A 418 -9.74 4.24 -0.74
CA SER A 418 -8.65 3.43 -0.20
C SER A 418 -8.40 2.24 -1.12
N PRO A 419 -7.15 1.76 -1.24
CA PRO A 419 -6.85 0.61 -2.09
C PRO A 419 -7.50 -0.66 -1.51
N GLY A 420 -8.18 -1.41 -2.36
CA GLY A 420 -8.69 -2.74 -2.04
C GLY A 420 -7.76 -3.85 -2.51
N LYS A 421 -8.17 -5.10 -2.28
CA LYS A 421 -7.43 -6.27 -2.78
C LYS A 421 -7.35 -6.26 -4.31
N GLN A 422 -8.49 -6.11 -4.96
CA GLN A 422 -8.60 -6.15 -6.42
C GLN A 422 -8.36 -4.80 -7.11
N ARG A 423 -8.83 -3.70 -6.52
CA ARG A 423 -8.79 -2.36 -7.14
C ARG A 423 -7.89 -1.39 -6.38
N ASN A 424 -6.91 -0.83 -7.09
CA ASN A 424 -6.09 0.26 -6.59
C ASN A 424 -6.83 1.60 -6.64
N THR A 425 -6.31 2.62 -5.96
CA THR A 425 -6.79 4.01 -6.07
C THR A 425 -6.61 4.56 -7.49
N SER A 426 -7.36 5.62 -7.85
CA SER A 426 -7.41 6.23 -9.18
C SER A 426 -6.05 6.48 -9.84
N GLY A 427 -5.92 6.02 -11.08
CA GLY A 427 -4.81 6.36 -11.97
C GLY A 427 -5.10 5.86 -13.37
N ILE A 428 -5.19 6.75 -14.35
CA ILE A 428 -5.68 6.41 -15.70
C ILE A 428 -4.73 7.01 -16.73
N LEU A 429 -4.01 6.15 -17.45
CA LEU A 429 -3.02 6.54 -18.44
C LEU A 429 -3.65 6.59 -19.84
N VAL A 430 -3.82 7.77 -20.39
CA VAL A 430 -4.28 8.01 -21.76
C VAL A 430 -3.07 8.17 -22.67
N ASN A 431 -2.78 7.17 -23.49
CA ASN A 431 -1.75 7.25 -24.50
C ASN A 431 -2.32 7.91 -25.75
N LEU A 432 -1.80 9.08 -26.10
CA LEU A 432 -2.24 9.87 -27.25
C LEU A 432 -1.62 9.35 -28.55
N ASN A 433 -0.35 8.93 -28.47
CA ASN A 433 0.44 8.31 -29.54
C ASN A 433 1.61 7.54 -28.90
N GLU A 434 2.54 7.03 -29.71
CA GLU A 434 3.70 6.26 -29.24
C GLU A 434 4.63 7.02 -28.28
N GLY A 435 4.67 8.34 -28.38
CA GLY A 435 5.60 9.19 -27.64
C GLY A 435 4.98 10.05 -26.54
N LYS A 436 3.66 10.22 -26.53
CA LYS A 436 2.97 11.17 -25.65
C LYS A 436 1.77 10.57 -24.93
N SER A 437 1.69 10.81 -23.63
CA SER A 437 0.57 10.39 -22.78
C SER A 437 0.20 11.40 -21.70
N ILE A 438 -1.05 11.29 -21.26
CA ILE A 438 -1.65 12.05 -20.15
C ILE A 438 -2.00 11.05 -19.05
N LEU A 439 -1.59 11.30 -17.82
CA LEU A 439 -2.03 10.57 -16.65
C LEU A 439 -3.13 11.38 -15.95
N LEU A 440 -4.33 10.81 -15.86
CA LEU A 440 -5.46 11.37 -15.12
C LEU A 440 -5.48 10.75 -13.72
N ASP A 441 -5.28 11.60 -12.73
CA ASP A 441 -4.99 11.26 -11.33
C ASP A 441 -3.79 10.32 -11.14
N CYS A 442 -3.19 10.39 -9.96
CA CYS A 442 -2.02 9.62 -9.59
C CYS A 442 -2.12 9.20 -8.11
N GLY A 443 -3.09 8.35 -7.80
CA GLY A 443 -3.26 7.75 -6.49
C GLY A 443 -2.06 6.90 -6.06
N GLU A 444 -2.03 6.51 -4.79
CA GLU A 444 -0.97 5.69 -4.20
C GLU A 444 -0.71 4.43 -5.05
N SER A 445 0.55 4.03 -5.20
CA SER A 445 0.95 2.82 -5.93
C SER A 445 0.69 2.86 -7.45
N THR A 446 0.39 4.02 -8.05
CA THR A 446 0.30 4.14 -9.53
C THR A 446 1.58 3.66 -10.22
N ILE A 447 2.76 4.01 -9.69
CA ILE A 447 4.05 3.53 -10.20
C ILE A 447 4.20 2.01 -10.04
N LEU A 448 3.78 1.46 -8.89
CA LEU A 448 3.78 0.01 -8.69
C LEU A 448 2.89 -0.67 -9.73
N GLN A 449 1.69 -0.17 -9.99
CA GLN A 449 0.80 -0.69 -11.03
C GLN A 449 1.46 -0.61 -12.43
N MET A 450 2.18 0.47 -12.76
CA MET A 450 2.95 0.55 -14.01
C MET A 450 4.06 -0.51 -14.08
N ILE A 451 4.78 -0.74 -12.99
CA ILE A 451 5.81 -1.78 -12.89
C ILE A 451 5.19 -3.16 -13.11
N ARG A 452 4.06 -3.46 -12.46
CA ARG A 452 3.35 -4.74 -12.61
C ARG A 452 2.88 -4.97 -14.05
N PHE A 453 2.38 -3.92 -14.71
CA PHE A 453 1.88 -4.01 -16.09
C PHE A 453 3.00 -4.07 -17.14
N PHE A 454 3.94 -3.12 -17.11
CA PHE A 454 4.99 -2.98 -18.15
C PHE A 454 6.29 -3.75 -17.85
N GLY A 455 6.56 -4.04 -16.58
CA GLY A 455 7.81 -4.64 -16.12
C GLY A 455 8.88 -3.60 -15.83
N HIS A 456 9.92 -4.01 -15.07
CA HIS A 456 11.00 -3.14 -14.62
C HIS A 456 11.79 -2.48 -15.76
N ASP A 457 11.90 -3.16 -16.90
CA ASP A 457 12.65 -2.66 -18.06
C ASP A 457 11.87 -1.60 -18.84
N HIS A 458 10.54 -1.76 -18.95
CA HIS A 458 9.72 -0.92 -19.83
C HIS A 458 8.94 0.19 -19.10
N TYR A 459 8.65 0.08 -17.79
CA TYR A 459 7.88 1.12 -17.09
C TYR A 459 8.58 2.49 -17.14
N ARG A 460 9.92 2.52 -17.13
CA ARG A 460 10.72 3.74 -17.26
C ARG A 460 10.49 4.44 -18.59
N GLN A 461 10.34 3.68 -19.68
CA GLN A 461 10.03 4.24 -20.99
C GLN A 461 8.63 4.87 -20.99
N THR A 462 7.66 4.21 -20.35
CA THR A 462 6.33 4.79 -20.15
C THR A 462 6.39 6.08 -19.34
N LEU A 463 7.19 6.12 -18.26
CA LEU A 463 7.38 7.35 -17.47
C LEU A 463 7.95 8.52 -18.28
N GLN A 464 8.82 8.26 -19.26
CA GLN A 464 9.34 9.30 -20.17
C GLN A 464 8.27 9.85 -21.11
N ARG A 465 7.31 9.01 -21.51
CA ARG A 465 6.21 9.36 -22.43
C ARG A 465 5.09 10.14 -21.75
N ILE A 466 4.96 10.07 -20.42
CA ILE A 466 4.00 10.90 -19.68
C ILE A 466 4.46 12.36 -19.81
N ASN A 467 3.65 13.17 -20.48
CA ASN A 467 3.90 14.61 -20.65
C ASN A 467 3.07 15.46 -19.70
N VAL A 468 1.89 14.95 -19.32
CA VAL A 468 0.93 15.64 -18.47
C VAL A 468 0.47 14.71 -17.36
N VAL A 469 0.46 15.20 -16.13
CA VAL A 469 -0.38 14.64 -15.05
C VAL A 469 -1.46 15.66 -14.75
N PHE A 470 -2.72 15.25 -14.84
CA PHE A 470 -3.85 16.04 -14.39
C PHE A 470 -4.35 15.47 -13.05
N ILE A 471 -4.39 16.31 -12.02
CA ILE A 471 -4.97 15.96 -10.72
C ILE A 471 -6.32 16.66 -10.60
N THR A 472 -7.38 15.90 -10.36
CA THR A 472 -8.75 16.41 -10.29
C THR A 472 -9.00 17.28 -9.07
N HIS A 473 -8.52 16.84 -7.90
CA HIS A 473 -8.77 17.49 -6.61
C HIS A 473 -7.78 17.00 -5.53
N TYR A 474 -7.93 17.46 -4.29
CA TYR A 474 -6.94 17.23 -3.23
C TYR A 474 -7.10 15.94 -2.42
N HIS A 475 -8.08 15.06 -2.68
CA HIS A 475 -8.21 13.84 -1.89
C HIS A 475 -7.06 12.85 -2.16
N ALA A 476 -6.66 12.16 -1.10
CA ALA A 476 -5.45 11.35 -1.06
C ALA A 476 -5.35 10.29 -2.16
N ASP A 477 -6.48 9.65 -2.46
CA ASP A 477 -6.63 8.60 -3.46
C ASP A 477 -6.43 9.07 -4.91
N HIS A 478 -6.30 10.37 -5.15
CA HIS A 478 -6.05 10.93 -6.49
C HIS A 478 -4.62 11.47 -6.68
N HIS A 479 -3.82 11.63 -5.61
CA HIS A 479 -2.51 12.28 -5.77
C HIS A 479 -1.38 11.72 -4.91
N PHE A 480 -1.62 10.76 -4.00
CA PHE A 480 -0.57 10.25 -3.11
C PHE A 480 0.58 9.54 -3.84
N GLY A 481 0.40 9.08 -5.09
CA GLY A 481 1.49 8.55 -5.92
C GLY A 481 2.29 9.61 -6.68
N LEU A 482 1.89 10.89 -6.64
CA LEU A 482 2.45 11.95 -7.50
C LEU A 482 3.92 12.24 -7.19
N ILE A 483 4.28 12.31 -5.90
CA ILE A 483 5.68 12.57 -5.49
C ILE A 483 6.58 11.42 -5.98
N LYS A 484 6.13 10.17 -5.84
CA LYS A 484 6.87 9.01 -6.35
C LYS A 484 7.09 9.11 -7.86
N LEU A 485 6.06 9.47 -8.62
CA LEU A 485 6.16 9.65 -10.07
C LEU A 485 7.21 10.70 -10.44
N ILE A 486 7.18 11.88 -9.80
CA ILE A 486 8.15 12.95 -10.06
C ILE A 486 9.58 12.47 -9.74
N LYS A 487 9.77 11.81 -8.59
CA LYS A 487 11.07 11.30 -8.16
C LYS A 487 11.61 10.20 -9.09
N GLU A 488 10.77 9.26 -9.53
CA GLU A 488 11.20 8.22 -10.47
C GLU A 488 11.54 8.82 -11.84
N ARG A 489 10.81 9.85 -12.29
CA ARG A 489 11.14 10.57 -13.54
C ARG A 489 12.47 11.30 -13.43
N LEU A 490 12.78 11.91 -12.29
CA LEU A 490 14.06 12.58 -12.04
C LEU A 490 15.26 11.62 -12.10
N LYS A 491 15.08 10.32 -11.87
CA LYS A 491 16.15 9.31 -12.02
C LYS A 491 16.49 8.98 -13.47
N LEU A 492 15.69 9.44 -14.44
CA LEU A 492 15.87 9.14 -15.86
C LEU A 492 16.92 10.07 -16.49
N SER A 493 17.62 9.58 -17.51
CA SER A 493 18.76 10.26 -18.15
C SER A 493 18.38 11.53 -18.91
N ASP A 494 17.18 11.59 -19.49
CA ASP A 494 16.66 12.76 -20.20
C ASP A 494 15.77 13.60 -19.27
N GLN A 495 16.40 14.51 -18.51
CA GLN A 495 15.70 15.51 -17.69
C GLN A 495 15.30 16.75 -18.50
N SER A 496 15.55 16.80 -19.81
CA SER A 496 15.30 18.00 -20.63
C SER A 496 13.82 18.22 -20.93
N LYS A 497 13.00 17.17 -20.78
CA LYS A 497 11.55 17.20 -21.05
C LYS A 497 10.77 17.47 -19.75
N PRO A 498 10.24 18.68 -19.54
CA PRO A 498 9.44 18.97 -18.36
C PRO A 498 8.17 18.12 -18.35
N LEU A 499 7.76 17.67 -17.16
CA LEU A 499 6.45 17.09 -16.91
C LEU A 499 5.47 18.21 -16.56
N TRP A 500 4.39 18.38 -17.29
CA TRP A 500 3.33 19.31 -16.89
C TRP A 500 2.47 18.68 -15.81
N ILE A 501 2.30 19.37 -14.69
CA ILE A 501 1.36 18.99 -13.63
C ILE A 501 0.24 20.03 -13.62
N ILE A 502 -0.94 19.63 -14.11
CA ILE A 502 -2.14 20.44 -14.09
C ILE A 502 -2.91 20.03 -12.83
N ALA A 503 -3.03 20.92 -11.85
CA ALA A 503 -3.62 20.57 -10.56
C ALA A 503 -4.25 21.78 -9.86
N PRO A 504 -5.13 21.56 -8.87
CA PRO A 504 -5.58 22.57 -7.93
C PRO A 504 -4.42 23.35 -7.29
N TYR A 505 -4.66 24.60 -6.91
CA TYR A 505 -3.65 25.41 -6.25
C TYR A 505 -3.17 24.78 -4.93
N SER A 506 -4.06 24.11 -4.19
CA SER A 506 -3.74 23.35 -2.99
C SER A 506 -2.68 22.26 -3.23
N ILE A 507 -2.74 21.52 -4.33
CA ILE A 507 -1.75 20.49 -4.70
C ILE A 507 -0.43 21.12 -5.14
N LEU A 508 -0.46 22.15 -5.98
CA LEU A 508 0.75 22.85 -6.41
C LEU A 508 1.50 23.48 -5.24
N SER A 509 0.77 24.08 -4.30
CA SER A 509 1.32 24.64 -3.05
C SER A 509 1.95 23.56 -2.18
N PHE A 510 1.32 22.39 -2.10
CA PHE A 510 1.86 21.24 -1.40
C PHE A 510 3.17 20.74 -2.04
N LEU A 511 3.24 20.61 -3.37
CA LEU A 511 4.47 20.21 -4.06
C LEU A 511 5.61 21.22 -3.82
N ASN A 512 5.32 22.52 -3.88
CA ASN A 512 6.29 23.57 -3.58
C ASN A 512 6.79 23.50 -2.12
N TYR A 513 5.87 23.30 -1.18
CA TYR A 513 6.26 23.13 0.22
C TYR A 513 7.10 21.86 0.42
N PHE A 514 6.75 20.76 -0.27
CA PHE A 514 7.52 19.52 -0.23
C PHE A 514 8.96 19.72 -0.74
N ASP A 515 9.11 20.38 -1.89
CA ASP A 515 10.41 20.71 -2.51
C ASP A 515 11.31 21.53 -1.57
N GLN A 516 10.74 22.55 -0.93
CA GLN A 516 11.48 23.49 -0.08
C GLN A 516 11.88 22.91 1.28
N ASN A 517 11.11 21.94 1.82
CA ASN A 517 11.26 21.49 3.21
C ASN A 517 11.76 20.03 3.35
N PHE A 518 11.58 19.20 2.33
CA PHE A 518 11.87 17.76 2.41
C PHE A 518 12.88 17.30 1.37
N GLU A 519 12.46 17.13 0.13
CA GLU A 519 13.30 16.59 -0.93
C GLU A 519 13.08 17.36 -2.22
N ASN A 520 14.18 17.65 -2.94
CA ASN A 520 14.11 18.44 -4.16
C ASN A 520 13.38 17.68 -5.28
N ILE A 521 12.29 18.27 -5.76
CA ILE A 521 11.46 17.77 -6.87
C ILE A 521 11.19 18.85 -7.93
N SER A 522 11.59 20.10 -7.69
CA SER A 522 11.31 21.27 -8.55
C SER A 522 11.84 21.13 -9.98
N LYS A 523 12.94 20.41 -10.19
CA LYS A 523 13.46 20.12 -11.55
C LYS A 523 12.63 19.07 -12.31
N GLY A 524 11.71 18.38 -11.62
CA GLY A 524 10.98 17.24 -12.15
C GLY A 524 9.65 17.61 -12.82
N PHE A 525 9.15 18.84 -12.64
CA PHE A 525 7.85 19.24 -13.18
C PHE A 525 7.72 20.75 -13.42
N CYS A 526 6.72 21.12 -14.22
CA CYS A 526 6.21 22.47 -14.39
C CYS A 526 4.73 22.49 -14.01
N GLY A 527 4.38 23.24 -12.96
CA GLY A 527 3.01 23.31 -12.45
C GLY A 527 2.15 24.31 -13.23
N ILE A 528 0.94 23.91 -13.60
CA ILE A 528 -0.12 24.77 -14.16
C ILE A 528 -1.35 24.63 -13.26
N ALA A 529 -1.93 25.74 -12.83
CA ALA A 529 -3.18 25.73 -12.07
C ALA A 529 -4.35 25.31 -12.96
N CYS A 530 -5.31 24.54 -12.44
CA CYS A 530 -6.50 24.14 -13.22
C CYS A 530 -7.24 25.34 -13.82
N GLU A 531 -7.24 26.49 -13.14
CA GLU A 531 -7.84 27.75 -13.55
C GLU A 531 -7.25 28.32 -14.85
N THR A 532 -5.99 28.01 -15.17
CA THR A 532 -5.37 28.39 -16.45
C THR A 532 -6.12 27.76 -17.64
N LEU A 533 -6.79 26.63 -17.43
CA LEU A 533 -7.55 25.90 -18.45
C LEU A 533 -9.06 26.01 -18.26
N SER A 534 -9.54 26.87 -17.36
CA SER A 534 -10.94 26.87 -16.94
C SER A 534 -11.91 27.24 -18.05
N PHE A 535 -13.04 26.53 -18.09
CA PHE A 535 -14.25 26.96 -18.75
C PHE A 535 -15.05 27.91 -17.85
N ASP A 536 -15.42 29.08 -18.40
CA ASP A 536 -16.29 30.05 -17.72
C ASP A 536 -17.76 29.75 -18.03
N LYS A 537 -18.51 29.35 -17.00
CA LYS A 537 -19.95 29.02 -17.11
C LYS A 537 -20.79 30.23 -17.55
N ILE A 538 -20.43 31.44 -17.14
CA ILE A 538 -21.19 32.67 -17.40
C ILE A 538 -21.00 33.09 -18.85
N THR A 539 -19.75 33.22 -19.30
CA THR A 539 -19.44 33.66 -20.66
C THR A 539 -19.55 32.55 -21.69
N LYS A 540 -19.60 31.27 -21.24
CA LYS A 540 -19.52 30.06 -22.07
C LYS A 540 -18.27 30.04 -22.95
N LYS A 541 -17.17 30.64 -22.47
CA LYS A 541 -15.89 30.70 -23.18
C LYS A 541 -14.84 29.91 -22.44
N LEU A 542 -13.92 29.34 -23.22
CA LEU A 542 -12.69 28.76 -22.70
C LEU A 542 -11.69 29.87 -22.42
N ASN A 543 -10.94 29.73 -21.32
CA ASN A 543 -9.78 30.56 -21.08
C ASN A 543 -8.79 30.39 -22.25
N GLN A 544 -8.32 31.51 -22.79
CA GLN A 544 -7.35 31.58 -23.88
C GLN A 544 -6.17 32.40 -23.38
N ASN A 545 -5.06 31.73 -23.11
CA ASN A 545 -3.83 32.34 -22.64
C ASN A 545 -2.61 31.65 -23.27
N GLU A 546 -1.46 32.31 -23.23
CA GLU A 546 -0.22 31.83 -23.85
C GLU A 546 0.27 30.50 -23.25
N GLU A 547 0.10 30.30 -21.94
CA GLU A 547 0.50 29.06 -21.26
C GLU A 547 -0.27 27.85 -21.78
N LYS A 548 -1.60 27.99 -21.92
CA LYS A 548 -2.46 26.96 -22.52
C LYS A 548 -2.04 26.67 -23.95
N GLN A 549 -1.80 27.69 -24.77
CA GLN A 549 -1.39 27.51 -26.17
C GLN A 549 -0.04 26.78 -26.27
N LYS A 550 0.92 27.14 -25.41
CA LYS A 550 2.21 26.45 -25.31
C LYS A 550 2.06 25.00 -24.88
N LEU A 551 1.20 24.73 -23.88
CA LEU A 551 0.90 23.36 -23.44
C LEU A 551 0.34 22.53 -24.60
N LEU A 552 -0.74 23.00 -25.25
CA LEU A 552 -1.41 22.29 -26.35
C LEU A 552 -0.46 21.96 -27.50
N GLN A 553 0.39 22.91 -27.90
CA GLN A 553 1.41 22.70 -28.93
C GLN A 553 2.45 21.65 -28.53
N GLN A 554 2.87 21.62 -27.26
CA GLN A 554 3.86 20.64 -26.80
C GLN A 554 3.31 19.22 -26.72
N ILE A 555 2.00 19.05 -26.46
CA ILE A 555 1.37 17.74 -26.26
C ILE A 555 0.58 17.24 -27.48
N ASP A 556 0.56 18.00 -28.57
CA ASP A 556 -0.19 17.73 -29.81
C ASP A 556 -1.70 17.54 -29.58
N LEU A 557 -2.30 18.41 -28.77
CA LEU A 557 -3.75 18.44 -28.58
C LEU A 557 -4.37 19.64 -29.30
N LYS A 558 -5.59 19.43 -29.77
CA LYS A 558 -6.40 20.47 -30.40
C LYS A 558 -7.01 21.40 -29.36
N GLU A 559 -7.49 20.84 -28.25
CA GLU A 559 -8.13 21.60 -27.18
C GLU A 559 -8.03 20.88 -25.84
N MET A 560 -8.01 21.64 -24.74
CA MET A 560 -8.06 21.15 -23.37
C MET A 560 -8.73 22.20 -22.47
N ALA A 561 -9.64 21.73 -21.62
CA ALA A 561 -10.42 22.56 -20.73
C ALA A 561 -10.67 21.85 -19.39
N THR A 562 -10.58 22.60 -18.30
CA THR A 562 -11.00 22.17 -16.97
C THR A 562 -12.34 22.82 -16.63
N VAL A 563 -13.12 22.17 -15.77
CA VAL A 563 -14.39 22.71 -15.29
C VAL A 563 -14.57 22.35 -13.83
N LEU A 564 -15.06 23.31 -13.04
CA LEU A 564 -15.42 23.05 -11.66
C LEU A 564 -16.56 22.05 -11.58
N VAL A 565 -16.43 21.08 -10.69
CA VAL A 565 -17.42 20.04 -10.44
C VAL A 565 -17.83 20.01 -8.96
N PRO A 566 -19.10 19.68 -8.62
CA PRO A 566 -19.53 19.64 -7.22
C PRO A 566 -19.01 18.40 -6.49
N HIS A 567 -17.95 18.58 -5.71
CA HIS A 567 -17.41 17.56 -4.81
C HIS A 567 -16.78 18.21 -3.55
N CYS A 568 -15.49 18.53 -3.57
CA CYS A 568 -14.82 19.28 -2.52
C CYS A 568 -14.34 20.66 -3.02
N PHE A 569 -13.58 21.38 -2.19
CA PHE A 569 -12.97 22.63 -2.62
C PHE A 569 -11.94 22.35 -3.73
N GLU A 570 -11.96 23.15 -4.80
CA GLU A 570 -11.10 22.96 -5.98
C GLU A 570 -11.20 21.57 -6.63
N SER A 571 -12.41 21.09 -6.90
CA SER A 571 -12.63 19.86 -7.69
C SER A 571 -12.90 20.16 -9.15
N TYR A 572 -12.19 19.45 -10.04
CA TYR A 572 -12.23 19.68 -11.47
C TYR A 572 -12.48 18.40 -12.29
N GLY A 573 -13.35 18.52 -13.29
CA GLY A 573 -13.36 17.64 -14.45
C GLY A 573 -12.48 18.21 -15.57
N ILE A 574 -12.08 17.36 -16.53
CA ILE A 574 -11.26 17.76 -17.69
C ILE A 574 -11.83 17.21 -19.01
N ILE A 575 -11.80 18.04 -20.04
CA ILE A 575 -12.15 17.68 -21.41
C ILE A 575 -10.94 17.97 -22.28
N PHE A 576 -10.60 17.07 -23.19
CA PHE A 576 -9.56 17.32 -24.17
C PHE A 576 -9.86 16.64 -25.50
N GLU A 577 -9.39 17.25 -26.59
CA GLU A 577 -9.57 16.76 -27.95
C GLU A 577 -8.19 16.55 -28.60
N THR A 578 -7.98 15.35 -29.14
CA THR A 578 -6.76 15.01 -29.86
C THR A 578 -6.74 15.60 -31.27
N ASN A 579 -5.55 15.71 -31.87
CA ASN A 579 -5.43 16.18 -33.25
C ASN A 579 -6.13 15.28 -34.29
N CYS A 580 -6.38 14.00 -33.97
CA CYS A 580 -7.18 13.11 -34.80
C CYS A 580 -8.70 13.23 -34.56
N GLY A 581 -9.15 14.25 -33.81
CA GLY A 581 -10.55 14.56 -33.58
C GLY A 581 -11.25 13.67 -32.56
N LYS A 582 -10.50 12.98 -31.70
CA LYS A 582 -11.07 12.17 -30.60
C LYS A 582 -11.24 13.02 -29.36
N LYS A 583 -12.45 13.09 -28.84
CA LYS A 583 -12.80 13.89 -27.66
C LYS A 583 -13.00 13.03 -26.42
N PHE A 584 -12.29 13.35 -25.36
CA PHE A 584 -12.38 12.72 -24.04
C PHE A 584 -13.00 13.68 -23.03
N ALA A 585 -13.80 13.14 -22.10
CA ALA A 585 -14.28 13.83 -20.92
C ALA A 585 -14.00 12.96 -19.69
N TYR A 586 -13.40 13.53 -18.65
CA TYR A 586 -13.13 12.86 -17.37
C TYR A 586 -13.72 13.68 -16.22
N SER A 587 -14.62 13.06 -15.45
CA SER A 587 -15.38 13.77 -14.41
C SER A 587 -14.55 14.17 -13.19
N GLY A 588 -13.48 13.42 -12.88
CA GLY A 588 -13.00 13.35 -11.50
C GLY A 588 -14.10 12.86 -10.56
N ASP A 589 -14.01 13.21 -9.29
CA ASP A 589 -15.09 12.98 -8.32
C ASP A 589 -16.12 14.09 -8.40
N SER A 590 -17.40 13.73 -8.56
CA SER A 590 -18.41 14.71 -8.90
C SER A 590 -19.82 14.18 -8.69
N MET A 591 -20.68 15.03 -8.10
CA MET A 591 -22.12 14.98 -8.34
C MET A 591 -22.46 15.56 -9.72
N TYR A 592 -23.76 15.65 -10.05
CA TYR A 592 -24.21 16.26 -11.30
C TYR A 592 -23.66 17.69 -11.52
N SER A 593 -23.21 17.99 -12.75
CA SER A 593 -22.66 19.30 -13.14
C SER A 593 -23.10 19.73 -14.54
N ASP A 594 -23.97 20.76 -14.62
CA ASP A 594 -24.41 21.32 -15.92
C ASP A 594 -23.24 21.77 -16.80
N SER A 595 -22.20 22.34 -16.17
CA SER A 595 -21.05 22.88 -16.89
C SER A 595 -20.24 21.76 -17.52
N PHE A 596 -20.05 20.65 -16.79
CA PHE A 596 -19.39 19.46 -17.30
C PHE A 596 -20.20 18.84 -18.43
N ASP A 597 -21.52 18.73 -18.29
CA ASP A 597 -22.41 18.25 -19.35
C ASP A 597 -22.27 19.10 -20.62
N TYR A 598 -22.28 20.42 -20.47
CA TYR A 598 -22.23 21.36 -21.59
C TYR A 598 -20.96 21.20 -22.42
N ILE A 599 -19.78 21.16 -21.77
CA ILE A 599 -18.50 21.04 -22.49
C ILE A 599 -18.18 19.60 -22.88
N GLY A 600 -18.69 18.61 -22.15
CA GLY A 600 -18.52 17.18 -22.41
C GLY A 600 -19.36 16.67 -23.59
N LYS A 601 -20.38 17.43 -24.03
CA LYS A 601 -21.29 17.07 -25.11
C LYS A 601 -20.59 16.50 -26.35
N ASN A 602 -21.14 15.41 -26.88
CA ASN A 602 -20.68 14.66 -28.05
C ASN A 602 -19.23 14.15 -27.91
N CYS A 603 -18.79 13.77 -26.70
CA CYS A 603 -17.47 13.14 -26.54
C CYS A 603 -17.46 11.70 -27.07
N ASP A 604 -16.33 11.27 -27.62
CA ASP A 604 -16.15 9.88 -28.05
C ASP A 604 -15.99 8.93 -26.86
N MET A 605 -15.39 9.40 -25.76
CA MET A 605 -15.23 8.63 -24.53
C MET A 605 -15.45 9.51 -23.31
N LEU A 606 -16.50 9.21 -22.55
CA LEU A 606 -16.69 9.72 -21.20
C LEU A 606 -16.08 8.72 -20.21
N ILE A 607 -15.17 9.17 -19.36
CA ILE A 607 -14.69 8.43 -18.19
C ILE A 607 -15.35 9.08 -16.98
N HIS A 608 -16.25 8.36 -16.31
CA HIS A 608 -17.05 8.92 -15.21
C HIS A 608 -16.89 8.11 -13.93
N GLU A 609 -16.80 8.81 -12.80
CA GLU A 609 -16.86 8.17 -11.48
C GLU A 609 -18.23 7.54 -11.24
N ALA A 610 -18.24 6.36 -10.63
CA ALA A 610 -19.44 5.60 -10.32
C ALA A 610 -19.32 4.97 -8.92
N THR A 611 -19.03 5.82 -7.94
CA THR A 611 -18.57 5.38 -6.61
C THR A 611 -19.58 4.50 -5.89
N MET A 612 -20.86 4.87 -5.92
CA MET A 612 -21.90 4.23 -5.12
C MET A 612 -22.92 3.47 -5.98
N ASN A 613 -23.46 2.37 -5.47
CA ASN A 613 -24.62 1.76 -6.08
C ASN A 613 -25.89 2.60 -5.82
N ASP A 614 -26.93 2.42 -6.63
CA ASP A 614 -28.16 3.22 -6.56
C ASP A 614 -28.90 3.08 -5.21
N ASP A 615 -28.78 1.91 -4.53
CA ASP A 615 -29.33 1.74 -3.18
C ASP A 615 -28.66 2.65 -2.14
N LEU A 616 -27.48 3.19 -2.43
CA LEU A 616 -26.71 4.09 -1.58
C LEU A 616 -26.78 5.55 -2.03
N TRP A 617 -27.80 5.95 -2.80
CA TRP A 617 -27.91 7.32 -3.32
C TRP A 617 -27.79 8.43 -2.26
N GLN A 618 -28.32 8.23 -1.05
CA GLN A 618 -28.18 9.18 0.06
C GLN A 618 -26.72 9.30 0.55
N GLU A 619 -26.00 8.17 0.59
CA GLU A 619 -24.57 8.17 0.94
C GLU A 619 -23.76 8.80 -0.19
N ALA A 620 -24.14 8.58 -1.45
CA ALA A 620 -23.55 9.23 -2.62
C ALA A 620 -23.72 10.74 -2.54
N GLU A 621 -24.94 11.25 -2.31
CA GLU A 621 -25.22 12.68 -2.15
C GLU A 621 -24.46 13.29 -0.97
N TYR A 622 -24.49 12.63 0.19
CA TYR A 622 -23.79 13.11 1.39
C TYR A 622 -22.27 13.19 1.20
N LYS A 623 -21.68 12.17 0.56
CA LYS A 623 -20.24 12.14 0.23
C LYS A 623 -19.91 12.87 -1.08
N ARG A 624 -20.91 13.44 -1.75
CA ARG A 624 -20.82 14.18 -3.00
C ARG A 624 -20.17 13.39 -4.15
N HIS A 625 -20.66 12.17 -4.34
CA HIS A 625 -20.33 11.30 -5.45
C HIS A 625 -21.56 10.97 -6.30
N SER A 626 -21.32 10.41 -7.47
CA SER A 626 -22.36 9.83 -8.32
C SER A 626 -22.68 8.38 -7.95
N THR A 627 -23.95 8.02 -8.13
CA THR A 627 -24.36 6.62 -8.25
C THR A 627 -24.07 6.08 -9.65
N ILE A 628 -24.09 4.75 -9.82
CA ILE A 628 -23.89 4.09 -11.12
C ILE A 628 -24.91 4.59 -12.16
N SER A 629 -26.21 4.62 -11.84
CA SER A 629 -27.24 5.09 -12.77
C SER A 629 -27.08 6.58 -13.12
N GLN A 630 -26.70 7.42 -12.16
CA GLN A 630 -26.43 8.85 -12.39
C GLN A 630 -25.28 9.04 -13.38
N ALA A 631 -24.17 8.33 -13.20
CA ALA A 631 -23.01 8.39 -14.10
C ALA A 631 -23.37 7.95 -15.54
N ILE A 632 -24.14 6.85 -15.67
CA ILE A 632 -24.63 6.37 -16.97
C ILE A 632 -25.56 7.39 -17.63
N ASN A 633 -26.45 8.00 -16.85
CA ASN A 633 -27.39 8.99 -17.35
C ASN A 633 -26.69 10.27 -17.82
N VAL A 634 -25.59 10.68 -17.18
CA VAL A 634 -24.73 11.77 -17.69
C VAL A 634 -24.22 11.41 -19.08
N GLY A 635 -23.63 10.22 -19.24
CA GLY A 635 -23.16 9.71 -20.55
C GLY A 635 -24.22 9.76 -21.64
N ARG A 636 -25.43 9.28 -21.33
CA ARG A 636 -26.57 9.33 -22.25
C ARG A 636 -27.00 10.78 -22.57
N LYS A 637 -27.08 11.66 -21.58
CA LYS A 637 -27.51 13.06 -21.74
C LYS A 637 -26.55 13.89 -22.59
N ILE A 638 -25.25 13.67 -22.43
CA ILE A 638 -24.23 14.39 -23.19
C ILE A 638 -23.98 13.78 -24.57
N ASP A 639 -24.73 12.73 -24.95
CA ASP A 639 -24.54 11.97 -26.19
C ASP A 639 -23.10 11.43 -26.31
N ALA A 640 -22.57 10.89 -25.21
CA ALA A 640 -21.27 10.24 -25.20
C ALA A 640 -21.34 8.94 -26.00
N LYS A 641 -20.41 8.76 -26.94
CA LYS A 641 -20.36 7.55 -27.76
C LYS A 641 -20.15 6.29 -26.90
N TYR A 642 -19.28 6.37 -25.91
CA TYR A 642 -19.11 5.36 -24.86
C TYR A 642 -18.92 6.02 -23.49
N THR A 643 -19.45 5.38 -22.46
CA THR A 643 -19.24 5.75 -21.05
C THR A 643 -18.48 4.65 -20.33
N VAL A 644 -17.28 4.97 -19.85
CA VAL A 644 -16.43 4.08 -19.06
C VAL A 644 -16.56 4.46 -17.60
N LEU A 645 -17.11 3.56 -16.81
CA LEU A 645 -17.33 3.74 -15.38
C LEU A 645 -16.08 3.31 -14.61
N THR A 646 -15.64 4.14 -13.66
CA THR A 646 -14.47 3.88 -12.81
C THR A 646 -14.73 4.39 -11.38
N HIS A 647 -13.69 4.41 -10.55
CA HIS A 647 -13.73 4.94 -9.19
C HIS A 647 -14.77 4.26 -8.30
N PHE A 648 -14.83 2.93 -8.35
CA PHE A 648 -15.84 2.16 -7.63
C PHE A 648 -15.52 2.06 -6.14
N SER A 649 -16.55 2.10 -5.28
CA SER A 649 -16.40 1.71 -3.88
C SER A 649 -15.85 0.28 -3.76
N GLN A 650 -14.94 0.08 -2.79
CA GLN A 650 -14.37 -1.24 -2.49
C GLN A 650 -15.40 -2.29 -2.05
N ARG A 651 -16.66 -1.88 -1.78
CA ARG A 651 -17.80 -2.81 -1.57
C ARG A 651 -18.09 -3.67 -2.81
N TYR A 652 -17.73 -3.19 -3.99
CA TYR A 652 -18.00 -3.79 -5.29
C TYR A 652 -16.69 -4.13 -6.04
N ALA A 653 -15.65 -4.49 -5.27
CA ALA A 653 -14.27 -4.61 -5.76
C ALA A 653 -14.10 -5.55 -6.96
N LYS A 654 -14.91 -6.61 -7.08
CA LYS A 654 -14.86 -7.50 -8.25
C LYS A 654 -15.70 -6.96 -9.42
N MET A 655 -16.96 -6.63 -9.20
CA MET A 655 -17.87 -6.21 -10.27
C MET A 655 -18.84 -5.14 -9.77
N ALA A 656 -19.04 -4.10 -10.57
CA ALA A 656 -20.07 -3.11 -10.30
C ALA A 656 -21.47 -3.69 -10.64
N PRO A 657 -22.48 -3.53 -9.77
CA PRO A 657 -23.80 -4.15 -9.93
C PRO A 657 -24.69 -3.46 -10.98
N ILE A 658 -24.18 -3.25 -12.20
CA ILE A 658 -24.90 -2.59 -13.29
C ILE A 658 -26.16 -3.36 -13.72
N ASN A 659 -26.18 -4.67 -13.49
CA ASN A 659 -27.30 -5.55 -13.79
C ASN A 659 -28.50 -5.37 -12.84
N LEU A 660 -28.32 -4.58 -11.76
CA LEU A 660 -29.40 -4.25 -10.82
C LEU A 660 -30.12 -2.96 -11.18
N ILE A 661 -29.70 -2.29 -12.26
CA ILE A 661 -30.33 -1.06 -12.73
C ILE A 661 -31.56 -1.43 -13.55
N ASP A 662 -32.73 -1.14 -12.99
CA ASP A 662 -34.03 -1.32 -13.62
C ASP A 662 -34.55 0.02 -14.14
N ASP A 663 -33.95 0.50 -15.23
CA ASP A 663 -34.34 1.74 -15.92
C ASP A 663 -34.39 1.51 -17.44
N GLU A 664 -35.62 1.44 -17.98
CA GLU A 664 -35.87 1.22 -19.40
C GLU A 664 -35.24 2.29 -20.30
N LEU A 665 -35.09 3.53 -19.81
CA LEU A 665 -34.46 4.61 -20.58
C LEU A 665 -32.96 4.42 -20.73
N LEU A 666 -32.33 3.71 -19.77
CA LEU A 666 -30.90 3.43 -19.76
C LEU A 666 -30.57 2.07 -20.38
N ALA A 667 -31.50 1.11 -20.40
CA ALA A 667 -31.26 -0.28 -20.80
C ALA A 667 -30.47 -0.44 -22.11
N ASN A 668 -30.92 0.21 -23.19
CA ASN A 668 -30.24 0.13 -24.49
C ASN A 668 -28.85 0.81 -24.49
N TYR A 669 -28.69 1.89 -23.72
CA TYR A 669 -27.39 2.58 -23.58
C TYR A 669 -26.41 1.72 -22.77
N ILE A 670 -26.89 1.12 -21.67
CA ILE A 670 -26.14 0.18 -20.83
C ILE A 670 -25.65 -1.00 -21.65
N GLU A 671 -26.51 -1.59 -22.47
CA GLU A 671 -26.17 -2.77 -23.27
C GLU A 671 -25.08 -2.49 -24.33
N LYS A 672 -25.10 -1.29 -24.93
CA LYS A 672 -24.30 -1.02 -26.15
C LYS A 672 -23.10 -0.10 -25.94
N GLN A 673 -23.14 0.76 -24.91
CA GLN A 673 -22.24 1.92 -24.81
C GLN A 673 -21.58 2.09 -23.44
N VAL A 674 -21.94 1.26 -22.44
CA VAL A 674 -21.33 1.33 -21.11
C VAL A 674 -20.23 0.28 -20.94
N VAL A 675 -19.10 0.70 -20.38
CA VAL A 675 -17.94 -0.13 -20.09
C VAL A 675 -17.62 -0.03 -18.60
N ILE A 676 -17.34 -1.15 -17.95
CA ILE A 676 -16.88 -1.19 -16.55
C ILE A 676 -15.36 -1.28 -16.55
N ALA A 677 -14.69 -0.28 -16.00
CA ALA A 677 -13.23 -0.29 -15.89
C ALA A 677 -12.77 -1.32 -14.86
N PHE A 678 -11.61 -1.91 -15.11
CA PHE A 678 -10.86 -2.73 -14.15
C PHE A 678 -9.41 -2.26 -14.12
N ASP A 679 -8.72 -2.50 -13.02
CA ASP A 679 -7.27 -2.34 -12.99
C ASP A 679 -6.65 -3.17 -14.14
N PHE A 680 -5.66 -2.59 -14.82
CA PHE A 680 -4.96 -3.12 -16.00
C PHE A 680 -5.82 -3.32 -17.25
N MET A 681 -7.05 -2.82 -17.27
CA MET A 681 -7.85 -2.77 -18.48
C MET A 681 -7.24 -1.79 -19.49
N GLN A 682 -7.10 -2.23 -20.73
CA GLN A 682 -6.58 -1.42 -21.82
C GLN A 682 -7.60 -1.35 -22.96
N ILE A 683 -8.01 -0.14 -23.35
CA ILE A 683 -9.03 0.06 -24.39
C ILE A 683 -8.65 1.13 -25.40
N SER A 684 -9.06 0.95 -26.65
CA SER A 684 -8.96 1.93 -27.73
C SER A 684 -10.34 2.11 -28.39
N PHE A 685 -10.46 3.09 -29.28
CA PHE A 685 -11.72 3.30 -30.01
C PHE A 685 -12.11 2.13 -30.92
N GLU A 686 -11.19 1.23 -31.24
CA GLU A 686 -11.45 0.04 -32.07
C GLU A 686 -12.08 -1.10 -31.26
N ASN A 687 -11.65 -1.28 -30.00
CA ASN A 687 -12.11 -2.38 -29.16
C ASN A 687 -13.13 -1.95 -28.07
N LEU A 688 -13.49 -0.67 -27.98
CA LEU A 688 -14.53 -0.16 -27.07
C LEU A 688 -15.87 -0.92 -27.18
N ALA A 689 -16.28 -1.26 -28.41
CA ALA A 689 -17.50 -2.04 -28.62
C ALA A 689 -17.37 -3.47 -28.05
N ASN A 690 -16.18 -4.07 -28.13
CA ASN A 690 -15.89 -5.36 -27.52
C ASN A 690 -15.91 -5.21 -25.99
N ALA A 691 -15.30 -4.15 -25.46
CA ALA A 691 -15.26 -3.86 -24.03
C ALA A 691 -16.67 -3.69 -23.42
N ALA A 692 -17.61 -3.06 -24.14
CA ALA A 692 -19.01 -2.96 -23.69
C ALA A 692 -19.71 -4.33 -23.66
N ARG A 693 -19.44 -5.19 -24.65
CA ARG A 693 -20.02 -6.55 -24.73
C ARG A 693 -19.53 -7.52 -23.65
N LEU A 694 -18.39 -7.23 -23.01
CA LEU A 694 -17.86 -8.06 -21.93
C LEU A 694 -18.80 -8.14 -20.71
N LYS A 695 -19.79 -7.25 -20.59
CA LYS A 695 -20.78 -7.25 -19.51
C LYS A 695 -21.34 -8.65 -19.21
N TYR A 696 -21.81 -9.37 -20.23
CA TYR A 696 -22.45 -10.67 -20.05
C TYR A 696 -21.52 -11.77 -19.51
N PRO A 697 -20.34 -12.04 -20.11
CA PRO A 697 -19.43 -13.02 -19.53
C PRO A 697 -18.86 -12.57 -18.18
N LEU A 698 -18.74 -11.26 -17.91
CA LEU A 698 -18.36 -10.74 -16.59
C LEU A 698 -19.42 -11.02 -15.52
N GLU A 699 -20.71 -10.89 -15.86
CA GLU A 699 -21.80 -11.20 -14.94
C GLU A 699 -21.77 -12.67 -14.50
N LEU A 700 -21.53 -13.60 -15.43
CA LEU A 700 -21.37 -15.01 -15.08
C LEU A 700 -20.08 -15.29 -14.30
N LEU A 701 -18.96 -14.67 -14.69
CA LEU A 701 -17.68 -14.82 -13.99
C LEU A 701 -17.76 -14.40 -12.52
N PHE A 702 -18.65 -13.46 -12.20
CA PHE A 702 -18.83 -12.90 -10.86
C PHE A 702 -20.24 -13.13 -10.29
N ASP A 703 -20.97 -14.15 -10.77
CA ASP A 703 -22.35 -14.41 -10.38
C ASP A 703 -22.53 -14.53 -8.86
N GLU A 704 -21.67 -15.30 -8.19
CA GLU A 704 -21.70 -15.43 -6.72
C GLU A 704 -21.59 -14.07 -6.01
N GLU A 705 -20.74 -13.17 -6.52
CA GLU A 705 -20.56 -11.85 -5.94
C GLU A 705 -21.80 -10.98 -6.19
N ILE A 706 -22.38 -11.06 -7.39
CA ILE A 706 -23.59 -10.35 -7.78
C ILE A 706 -24.78 -10.80 -6.91
N GLN A 707 -24.97 -12.10 -6.72
CA GLN A 707 -26.02 -12.63 -5.84
C GLN A 707 -25.82 -12.19 -4.39
N ARG A 708 -24.57 -12.16 -3.90
CA ARG A 708 -24.26 -11.63 -2.57
C ARG A 708 -24.66 -10.15 -2.46
N MET A 709 -24.38 -9.34 -3.47
CA MET A 709 -24.76 -7.92 -3.51
C MET A 709 -26.28 -7.74 -3.56
N GLN A 710 -26.99 -8.49 -4.40
CA GLN A 710 -28.45 -8.47 -4.48
C GLN A 710 -29.12 -8.73 -3.13
N ASN A 711 -28.60 -9.72 -2.39
CA ASN A 711 -29.08 -10.04 -1.06
C ASN A 711 -28.86 -8.88 -0.06
N VAL A 712 -27.73 -8.18 -0.15
CA VAL A 712 -27.44 -7.01 0.70
C VAL A 712 -28.37 -5.84 0.36
N VAL A 713 -28.57 -5.56 -0.93
CA VAL A 713 -29.48 -4.51 -1.42
C VAL A 713 -30.92 -4.80 -0.96
N SER A 714 -31.39 -6.02 -1.16
CA SER A 714 -32.74 -6.45 -0.74
C SER A 714 -32.96 -6.28 0.76
N LYS A 715 -31.99 -6.67 1.60
CA LYS A 715 -32.06 -6.46 3.05
C LYS A 715 -32.14 -4.98 3.44
N ARG A 716 -31.39 -4.10 2.76
CA ARG A 716 -31.44 -2.65 3.01
C ARG A 716 -32.77 -2.05 2.61
N ASN A 717 -33.29 -2.42 1.45
CA ASN A 717 -34.59 -1.94 0.97
C ASN A 717 -35.73 -2.37 1.90
N ASN A 718 -35.71 -3.62 2.36
CA ASN A 718 -36.67 -4.10 3.36
C ASN A 718 -36.57 -3.32 4.68
N LYS A 719 -35.34 -3.06 5.16
CA LYS A 719 -35.14 -2.24 6.37
C LYS A 719 -35.68 -0.81 6.21
N ARG A 720 -35.46 -0.18 5.05
CA ARG A 720 -36.00 1.15 4.76
C ARG A 720 -37.52 1.16 4.71
N LYS A 721 -38.13 0.14 4.09
CA LYS A 721 -39.58 0.00 4.00
C LYS A 721 -40.22 -0.14 5.40
N LEU A 722 -39.64 -0.97 6.26
CA LEU A 722 -40.08 -1.12 7.65
C LEU A 722 -39.96 0.20 8.43
N LEU A 723 -38.85 0.93 8.28
CA LEU A 723 -38.69 2.24 8.91
C LEU A 723 -39.73 3.25 8.38
N SER A 724 -40.00 3.29 7.07
CA SER A 724 -41.03 4.20 6.54
C SER A 724 -42.44 3.86 7.03
N GLU A 725 -42.74 2.57 7.25
CA GLU A 725 -44.02 2.10 7.79
C GLU A 725 -44.16 2.38 9.30
N GLU A 726 -43.07 2.42 10.07
CA GLU A 726 -43.08 2.81 11.50
C GLU A 726 -43.22 4.32 11.73
N PHE A 727 -42.87 5.16 10.73
CA PHE A 727 -42.94 6.62 10.80
C PHE A 727 -44.13 7.22 10.02
N SER A 728 -44.94 6.38 9.35
CA SER A 728 -46.21 6.74 8.71
C SER A 728 -47.39 6.36 9.58
#